data_AF-A0AAD3RT29-F1
#
_entry.id   AF-A0AAD3RT29-F1
#
_cell.length_a   1.000
_cell.length_b   1.000
_cell.length_c   1.000
_cell.angle_alpha   90.00
_cell.angle_beta   90.00
_cell.angle_gamma   90.00
#
_symmetry.space_group_name_H-M   'P 1'
#
loop_
_entity.id
_entity.type
_entity.pdbx_description
1 polymer ?
#
loop_
_entity_poly.entity_id
_entity_poly.type
_entity_poly.pdbx_seq_one_letter_code
_entity_poly.pdbx_strand_id
1 'polypeptide(L)'
;MAIFSAIIAMLPAGAAWGPVTIAGLSPAISAAVIAVGRGALWALAGSALSKPKIPRQQVQATLSQTDAPRIRAYGRNLLGGQRAFFEAKGGRLHQLIAAHHGRVNGLVRFWMDGEPVETGDHGPQVDGGGRVNRYLTLMFKDGSRPGGDYAGCFDSSVSGLALDWKDLHEEFPTLWTSAHRLDEQATFYAVFGDPADEDFTKFFPKGAYTQIQAEIEGALVRNLSGALVYSENAGLCIRDLMTHSDGWNIDPARLDTASWSSFVALCDQPVSLAAGGTEPRYRLCGFYTLDDPLKDVTARMLATCDGQIYETPEGTVGILGGAWSEPDVTITADDILSIEMQDGFDPFTDYNVLKGSFISPDHAYQPTEVAELRDEAALATQEERVEQFDNEMVPSHSQLQRLMKIRFAKDRRALQGVIRTNLVGLKARFPKGDGIHTIRILAEEFGLDGVFEVTSHMFSVPDGYCEIGVASISNPYGWNAATEEKPLPPGIEDLEIPDRSLPAFQDVTLVQEVVQVTGGVQGVRVAVTVKDPGRGDLDLRAQIAKGTYSAEGPWPDPQPSWVEMAADRYRAESGILDDGETYTVRIRWKRGGTWVLAGTVTANANPARPEAPTAFSGTPTSFTVQLSWVNAASNFHRTQIRWNTTNDFASATAIATLAGTAGNPGAYTHENPALGVNCYWAVTISPSNVASQPAGPLTISV
;
A
#
# COMPACT_ATOMS: atom_id res chain seq x y z
N MET A 1 47.19 15.97 1.55
CA MET A 1 48.15 17.08 1.32
C MET A 1 47.96 18.07 2.45
N ALA A 2 49.04 18.29 3.21
CA ALA A 2 49.04 18.97 4.49
C ALA A 2 48.80 20.49 4.36
N ILE A 3 48.05 21.04 5.31
CA ILE A 3 48.32 22.25 6.11
C ILE A 3 47.12 22.37 7.04
N PHE A 4 47.33 22.18 8.34
CA PHE A 4 46.72 22.89 9.48
C PHE A 4 47.10 22.13 10.76
N SER A 5 48.35 22.35 11.18
CA SER A 5 48.82 22.05 12.53
C SER A 5 49.17 23.37 13.21
N ALA A 6 48.66 23.53 14.44
CA ALA A 6 49.05 24.49 15.48
C ALA A 6 48.72 25.98 15.26
N ILE A 7 47.96 26.55 16.20
CA ILE A 7 48.43 27.57 17.16
C ILE A 7 47.50 27.48 18.40
N ILE A 8 48.01 26.84 19.45
CA ILE A 8 47.62 27.11 20.84
C ILE A 8 48.86 27.77 21.44
N ALA A 9 48.77 29.06 21.75
CA ALA A 9 49.80 29.76 22.49
C ALA A 9 49.13 30.69 23.51
N MET A 10 49.46 30.42 24.78
CA MET A 10 49.16 31.21 25.96
C MET A 10 49.49 32.69 25.80
N LEU A 11 48.66 33.59 26.36
CA LEU A 11 49.10 34.90 26.84
C LEU A 11 48.55 35.15 28.26
N PRO A 12 49.37 35.71 29.17
CA PRO A 12 49.13 35.74 30.61
C PRO A 12 48.26 36.92 31.05
N ALA A 13 47.79 36.84 32.30
CA ALA A 13 47.05 37.88 32.99
C ALA A 13 47.77 39.24 33.03
N GLY A 14 47.09 40.30 32.58
CA GLY A 14 47.45 41.70 32.85
C GLY A 14 47.24 42.67 31.68
N ALA A 15 46.47 43.74 31.94
CA ALA A 15 46.32 44.99 31.16
C ALA A 15 45.29 45.07 30.01
N ALA A 16 44.13 45.62 30.37
CA ALA A 16 43.35 46.70 29.75
C ALA A 16 43.16 46.87 28.21
N TRP A 17 41.88 46.74 27.80
CA TRP A 17 41.04 47.58 26.90
C TRP A 17 41.61 48.15 25.58
N GLY A 18 41.11 47.60 24.46
CA GLY A 18 41.06 48.25 23.12
C GLY A 18 40.59 47.28 22.03
N PRO A 19 39.64 47.66 21.13
CA PRO A 19 39.09 46.76 20.13
C PRO A 19 40.09 46.57 18.97
N VAL A 20 40.51 45.33 18.73
CA VAL A 20 41.28 44.95 17.53
C VAL A 20 40.28 44.52 16.46
N THR A 21 40.06 45.37 15.47
CA THR A 21 39.33 45.02 14.25
C THR A 21 40.29 44.36 13.25
N ILE A 22 40.11 43.06 13.02
CA ILE A 22 40.75 42.36 11.89
C ILE A 22 39.84 42.53 10.68
N ALA A 23 40.30 43.28 9.68
CA ALA A 23 39.61 43.53 8.43
C ALA A 23 39.69 42.30 7.50
N GLY A 24 38.57 41.92 6.86
CA GLY A 24 38.61 41.11 5.63
C GLY A 24 37.75 39.84 5.54
N LEU A 25 36.79 39.61 6.43
CA LEU A 25 35.77 38.54 6.28
C LEU A 25 34.37 39.13 6.53
N SER A 26 33.37 38.68 5.76
CA SER A 26 31.99 39.17 5.87
C SER A 26 31.37 38.82 7.24
N PRO A 27 30.44 39.64 7.78
CA PRO A 27 29.98 39.53 9.17
C PRO A 27 29.19 38.25 9.52
N ALA A 28 28.95 37.34 8.57
CA ALA A 28 28.06 36.20 8.75
C ALA A 28 28.75 34.91 9.23
N ILE A 29 30.08 34.82 9.24
CA ILE A 29 30.79 33.55 9.53
C ILE A 29 31.76 33.64 10.73
N SER A 30 31.99 34.83 11.29
CA SER A 30 32.82 34.97 12.50
C SER A 30 32.08 34.72 13.83
N ALA A 31 30.83 34.27 13.79
CA ALA A 31 30.00 33.97 14.97
C ALA A 31 29.85 32.47 15.30
N ALA A 32 30.55 31.58 14.57
CA ALA A 32 30.26 30.14 14.66
C ALA A 32 31.20 29.29 15.55
N VAL A 33 32.34 29.80 16.05
CA VAL A 33 33.26 28.94 16.87
C VAL A 33 33.88 29.61 18.11
N ILE A 34 33.84 30.93 18.30
CA ILE A 34 34.33 31.57 19.54
C ILE A 34 33.35 32.65 20.01
N ALA A 35 32.20 32.20 20.51
CA ALA A 35 31.30 32.96 21.37
C ALA A 35 30.63 32.02 22.41
N VAL A 36 31.38 31.02 22.91
CA VAL A 36 31.08 30.31 24.17
C VAL A 36 31.47 31.21 25.35
N GLY A 37 30.94 32.43 25.33
CA GLY A 37 31.33 33.53 26.20
C GLY A 37 30.11 34.15 26.86
N ARG A 38 29.56 33.44 27.86
CA ARG A 38 28.67 33.99 28.91
C ARG A 38 27.30 34.48 28.44
N GLY A 39 26.42 33.56 28.07
CA GLY A 39 24.98 33.79 28.00
C GLY A 39 24.35 33.15 26.77
N ALA A 40 23.26 32.41 26.97
CA ALA A 40 22.41 31.79 25.93
C ALA A 40 22.94 30.53 25.20
N LEU A 41 23.03 29.41 25.92
CA LEU A 41 22.92 28.06 25.31
C LEU A 41 21.47 27.56 25.19
N TRP A 42 20.49 28.35 25.64
CA TRP A 42 19.09 27.93 25.76
C TRP A 42 18.26 28.07 24.47
N ALA A 43 18.78 28.71 23.42
CA ALA A 43 18.00 29.13 22.25
C ALA A 43 18.03 28.14 21.05
N LEU A 44 18.13 26.83 21.28
CA LEU A 44 17.88 25.83 20.22
C LEU A 44 16.48 25.22 20.26
N ALA A 45 15.71 25.44 21.33
CA ALA A 45 14.32 25.02 21.41
C ALA A 45 13.40 26.10 20.80
N GLY A 46 13.09 26.00 19.50
CA GLY A 46 11.99 26.81 18.98
C GLY A 46 11.75 26.90 17.47
N SER A 47 12.74 26.76 16.58
CA SER A 47 12.52 27.19 15.18
C SER A 47 13.34 26.52 14.08
N ALA A 48 13.63 25.22 14.18
CA ALA A 48 14.36 24.51 13.13
C ALA A 48 13.82 23.11 12.80
N LEU A 49 12.49 23.01 12.61
CA LEU A 49 11.94 22.01 11.70
C LEU A 49 11.90 22.63 10.28
N SER A 50 13.07 23.06 9.79
CA SER A 50 13.22 23.31 8.36
C SER A 50 12.98 21.97 7.67
N LYS A 51 12.00 21.95 6.75
CA LYS A 51 11.72 20.77 5.90
C LYS A 51 13.03 20.25 5.32
N PRO A 52 13.22 18.93 5.16
CA PRO A 52 14.40 18.40 4.51
C PRO A 52 14.59 19.11 3.17
N LYS A 53 15.81 19.61 2.90
CA LYS A 53 16.12 20.31 1.65
C LYS A 53 15.94 19.41 0.42
N ILE A 54 15.81 18.11 0.62
CA ILE A 54 15.64 17.08 -0.40
C ILE A 54 14.29 16.37 -0.18
N PRO A 55 13.37 16.40 -1.16
CA PRO A 55 12.14 15.61 -1.12
C PRO A 55 12.43 14.12 -0.95
N ARG A 56 11.68 13.43 -0.08
CA ARG A 56 11.87 11.98 0.20
C ARG A 56 11.82 11.10 -1.03
N GLN A 57 11.00 11.45 -2.03
CA GLN A 57 10.98 10.72 -3.30
C GLN A 57 12.37 10.68 -3.95
N GLN A 58 13.22 11.69 -3.73
CA GLN A 58 14.60 11.70 -4.22
C GLN A 58 15.53 10.82 -3.38
N VAL A 59 15.28 10.67 -2.08
CA VAL A 59 16.06 9.78 -1.18
C VAL A 59 15.72 8.31 -1.44
N GLN A 60 14.46 8.04 -1.73
CA GLN A 60 13.95 6.75 -2.14
C GLN A 60 14.28 6.43 -3.61
N ALA A 61 14.55 7.43 -4.44
CA ALA A 61 14.95 7.20 -5.82
C ALA A 61 16.42 6.82 -5.94
N THR A 62 16.72 5.97 -6.91
CA THR A 62 18.10 5.83 -7.40
C THR A 62 18.45 7.05 -8.25
N LEU A 63 19.38 7.86 -7.76
CA LEU A 63 19.79 9.09 -8.43
C LEU A 63 20.94 8.83 -9.41
N SER A 64 20.98 9.59 -10.52
CA SER A 64 22.07 9.59 -11.50
C SER A 64 22.56 11.02 -11.73
N GLN A 65 22.95 11.68 -10.65
CA GLN A 65 23.55 13.02 -10.67
C GLN A 65 25.06 12.92 -10.50
N THR A 66 25.82 13.85 -11.08
CA THR A 66 27.28 13.90 -10.94
C THR A 66 27.75 14.33 -9.55
N ASP A 67 26.91 15.04 -8.81
CA ASP A 67 27.20 15.55 -7.48
C ASP A 67 25.91 15.48 -6.65
N ALA A 68 25.84 14.50 -5.75
CA ALA A 68 24.73 14.30 -4.84
C ALA A 68 25.30 14.13 -3.43
N PRO A 69 24.68 14.75 -2.41
CA PRO A 69 25.20 14.69 -1.06
C PRO A 69 25.10 13.27 -0.51
N ARG A 70 26.11 12.88 0.27
CA ARG A 70 26.11 11.60 0.95
C ARG A 70 25.06 11.58 2.05
N ILE A 71 24.42 10.42 2.24
CA ILE A 71 23.32 10.24 3.19
C ILE A 71 23.81 9.38 4.35
N ARG A 72 23.57 9.82 5.59
CA ARG A 72 23.74 9.01 6.79
C ARG A 72 22.39 8.85 7.49
N ALA A 73 22.14 7.66 8.02
CA ALA A 73 20.86 7.28 8.61
C ALA A 73 21.04 6.52 9.92
N TYR A 74 20.09 6.67 10.83
CA TYR A 74 19.97 5.94 12.09
C TYR A 74 18.68 5.12 12.09
N GLY A 75 18.70 3.95 12.75
CA GLY A 75 17.56 3.04 12.78
C GLY A 75 17.20 2.45 11.41
N ARG A 76 15.99 1.91 11.26
CA ARG A 76 15.53 1.30 10.00
C ARG A 76 15.14 2.35 8.96
N ASN A 77 15.71 2.27 7.75
CA ASN A 77 15.47 3.23 6.66
C ASN A 77 15.39 2.53 5.30
N LEU A 78 14.62 3.09 4.37
CA LEU A 78 14.58 2.68 2.96
C LEU A 78 15.31 3.70 2.08
N LEU A 79 16.39 3.29 1.43
CA LEU A 79 17.28 4.17 0.67
C LEU A 79 17.43 3.72 -0.79
N GLY A 80 17.25 4.64 -1.74
CA GLY A 80 17.46 4.41 -3.18
C GLY A 80 18.89 4.68 -3.64
N GLY A 81 19.62 5.52 -2.92
CA GLY A 81 21.06 5.78 -3.10
C GLY A 81 21.44 6.53 -4.39
N GLN A 82 22.73 6.83 -4.49
CA GLN A 82 23.32 7.47 -5.67
C GLN A 82 24.03 6.42 -6.52
N ARG A 83 23.72 6.41 -7.82
CA ARG A 83 24.36 5.51 -8.78
C ARG A 83 25.81 5.91 -9.01
N ALA A 84 26.72 4.95 -8.80
CA ALA A 84 28.16 5.08 -9.03
C ALA A 84 28.60 4.43 -10.34
N PHE A 85 27.89 3.40 -10.80
CA PHE A 85 28.16 2.70 -12.07
C PHE A 85 26.87 2.31 -12.79
N PHE A 86 26.86 2.40 -14.13
CA PHE A 86 25.70 2.08 -14.96
C PHE A 86 26.12 1.70 -16.38
N GLU A 87 26.33 0.41 -16.64
CA GLU A 87 26.73 -0.04 -17.98
C GLU A 87 26.13 -1.39 -18.34
N ALA A 88 25.96 -1.64 -19.63
CA ALA A 88 25.46 -2.89 -20.15
C ALA A 88 26.56 -3.70 -20.85
N LYS A 89 26.59 -5.01 -20.62
CA LYS A 89 27.51 -5.94 -21.30
C LYS A 89 26.88 -7.33 -21.36
N GLY A 90 27.01 -7.99 -22.52
CA GLY A 90 26.54 -9.37 -22.70
C GLY A 90 25.04 -9.57 -22.42
N GLY A 91 24.20 -8.60 -22.79
CA GLY A 91 22.75 -8.63 -22.54
C GLY A 91 22.35 -8.31 -21.09
N ARG A 92 23.28 -7.91 -20.23
CA ARG A 92 23.01 -7.59 -18.83
C ARG A 92 23.27 -6.12 -18.55
N LEU A 93 22.45 -5.53 -17.70
CA LEU A 93 22.65 -4.17 -17.19
C LEU A 93 23.19 -4.25 -15.75
N HIS A 94 24.35 -3.66 -15.54
CA HIS A 94 25.05 -3.64 -14.27
C HIS A 94 24.93 -2.25 -13.63
N GLN A 95 24.41 -2.21 -12.39
CA GLN A 95 24.24 -0.98 -11.63
C GLN A 95 24.90 -1.11 -10.26
N LEU A 96 25.81 -0.20 -9.92
CA LEU A 96 26.36 -0.08 -8.57
C LEU A 96 25.84 1.21 -7.93
N ILE A 97 25.29 1.09 -6.73
CA ILE A 97 24.63 2.19 -6.04
C ILE A 97 25.23 2.34 -4.64
N ALA A 98 25.60 3.57 -4.29
CA ALA A 98 26.02 3.96 -2.95
C ALA A 98 24.78 4.38 -2.15
N ALA A 99 24.37 3.55 -1.20
CA ALA A 99 23.14 3.73 -0.44
C ALA A 99 23.33 4.58 0.81
N HIS A 100 24.46 4.41 1.52
CA HIS A 100 24.68 5.02 2.84
C HIS A 100 26.14 5.34 3.10
N HIS A 101 26.37 6.44 3.83
CA HIS A 101 27.68 6.90 4.28
C HIS A 101 28.07 6.35 5.65
N GLY A 102 29.16 5.60 5.68
CA GLY A 102 29.62 4.85 6.83
C GLY A 102 29.03 3.44 6.85
N ARG A 103 29.59 2.62 7.73
CA ARG A 103 29.14 1.25 7.96
C ARG A 103 27.74 1.22 8.55
N VAL A 104 26.88 0.38 7.98
CA VAL A 104 25.54 0.07 8.48
C VAL A 104 25.55 -1.22 9.29
N ASN A 105 24.52 -1.50 10.10
CA ASN A 105 24.42 -2.78 10.80
C ASN A 105 24.18 -3.94 9.82
N GLY A 106 23.36 -3.70 8.79
CA GLY A 106 23.10 -4.68 7.74
C GLY A 106 21.92 -4.31 6.85
N LEU A 107 21.73 -5.11 5.79
CA LEU A 107 20.53 -5.07 4.97
C LEU A 107 19.41 -5.87 5.65
N VAL A 108 18.18 -5.32 5.61
CA VAL A 108 16.95 -6.00 6.00
C VAL A 108 16.36 -6.74 4.81
N ARG A 109 16.14 -6.00 3.70
CA ARG A 109 15.65 -6.53 2.42
C ARG A 109 15.75 -5.49 1.31
N PHE A 110 15.69 -5.94 0.06
CA PHE A 110 15.51 -5.04 -1.08
C PHE A 110 14.03 -4.74 -1.34
N TRP A 111 13.78 -3.60 -1.97
CA TRP A 111 12.49 -3.20 -2.51
C TRP A 111 12.64 -2.96 -4.01
N MET A 112 11.62 -3.36 -4.76
CA MET A 112 11.55 -3.19 -6.21
C MET A 112 10.23 -2.51 -6.57
N ASP A 113 10.33 -1.34 -7.20
CA ASP A 113 9.17 -0.55 -7.63
C ASP A 113 8.14 -0.26 -6.53
N GLY A 114 8.60 -0.14 -5.28
CA GLY A 114 7.75 0.14 -4.12
C GLY A 114 7.21 -1.09 -3.39
N GLU A 115 7.54 -2.30 -3.85
CA GLU A 115 7.18 -3.54 -3.17
C GLU A 115 8.39 -4.24 -2.54
N PRO A 116 8.27 -4.77 -1.32
CA PRO A 116 9.35 -5.53 -0.70
C PRO A 116 9.59 -6.81 -1.49
N VAL A 117 10.86 -7.10 -1.73
CA VAL A 117 11.27 -8.26 -2.49
C VAL A 117 11.30 -9.47 -1.57
N GLU A 118 10.39 -10.43 -1.78
CA GLU A 118 10.41 -11.70 -1.04
C GLU A 118 11.72 -12.46 -1.30
N THR A 119 12.48 -12.69 -0.24
CA THR A 119 13.64 -13.58 -0.26
C THR A 119 13.08 -15.01 -0.19
N GLY A 120 13.03 -15.71 -1.32
CA GLY A 120 12.61 -17.13 -1.33
C GLY A 120 13.60 -18.04 -0.58
N ASP A 121 13.59 -19.35 -0.87
CA ASP A 121 14.52 -20.36 -0.31
C ASP A 121 16.01 -20.11 -0.62
N HIS A 122 16.34 -19.03 -1.33
CA HIS A 122 17.68 -18.61 -1.65
C HIS A 122 18.05 -17.45 -0.73
N GLY A 123 18.84 -17.76 0.29
CA GLY A 123 19.28 -16.80 1.28
C GLY A 123 20.14 -15.65 0.71
N PRO A 124 20.41 -14.63 1.54
CA PRO A 124 21.38 -13.57 1.29
C PRO A 124 22.62 -14.02 0.51
N GLN A 125 22.88 -13.43 -0.67
CA GLN A 125 24.21 -13.46 -1.28
C GLN A 125 24.77 -12.03 -1.29
N VAL A 126 25.42 -11.44 -0.27
CA VAL A 126 25.84 -11.72 1.11
C VAL A 126 25.70 -10.36 1.87
N ASP A 127 25.72 -10.35 3.21
CA ASP A 127 25.51 -9.22 4.15
C ASP A 127 24.07 -8.62 4.22
N GLY A 128 23.04 -9.44 3.98
CA GLY A 128 21.68 -9.17 4.49
C GLY A 128 20.47 -9.34 3.55
N GLY A 129 20.51 -10.26 2.58
CA GLY A 129 19.31 -10.73 1.88
C GLY A 129 19.22 -10.21 0.45
N GLY A 130 19.71 -10.99 -0.52
CA GLY A 130 19.55 -10.73 -1.94
C GLY A 130 18.48 -11.67 -2.51
N ARG A 131 17.67 -11.19 -3.45
CA ARG A 131 16.87 -12.06 -4.32
C ARG A 131 17.67 -12.31 -5.58
N VAL A 132 17.75 -13.58 -5.94
CA VAL A 132 18.11 -13.98 -7.30
C VAL A 132 16.86 -14.55 -7.96
N ASN A 133 16.32 -13.84 -8.93
CA ASN A 133 15.41 -14.44 -9.90
C ASN A 133 16.20 -14.64 -11.20
N ARG A 134 15.64 -15.40 -12.16
CA ARG A 134 16.21 -15.65 -13.48
C ARG A 134 16.81 -14.39 -14.15
N TYR A 135 16.25 -13.22 -13.88
CA TYR A 135 16.61 -11.96 -14.52
C TYR A 135 17.12 -10.86 -13.58
N LEU A 136 17.24 -11.10 -12.27
CA LEU A 136 17.71 -10.06 -11.34
C LEU A 136 18.61 -10.68 -10.28
N THR A 137 19.82 -10.15 -10.13
CA THR A 137 20.75 -10.48 -9.04
C THR A 137 21.03 -9.22 -8.23
N LEU A 138 20.82 -9.29 -6.92
CA LEU A 138 21.08 -8.19 -5.98
C LEU A 138 22.11 -8.63 -4.94
N MET A 139 23.16 -7.84 -4.77
CA MET A 139 24.21 -8.03 -3.76
C MET A 139 24.34 -6.77 -2.92
N PHE A 140 24.72 -6.91 -1.65
CA PHE A 140 24.86 -5.81 -0.71
C PHE A 140 26.24 -5.83 -0.04
N LYS A 141 26.73 -4.65 0.33
CA LYS A 141 27.88 -4.49 1.22
C LYS A 141 27.56 -3.47 2.30
N ASP A 142 27.83 -3.84 3.55
CA ASP A 142 27.52 -3.05 4.73
C ASP A 142 28.41 -1.81 4.92
N GLY A 143 29.45 -1.63 4.10
CA GLY A 143 30.43 -0.55 4.23
C GLY A 143 31.60 -0.83 5.18
N SER A 144 31.73 -2.06 5.71
CA SER A 144 32.90 -2.51 6.49
C SER A 144 34.15 -2.77 5.64
N ARG A 145 33.96 -2.93 4.33
CA ARG A 145 34.98 -3.18 3.31
C ARG A 145 34.77 -2.23 2.13
N PRO A 146 35.74 -2.07 1.21
CA PRO A 146 35.55 -1.27 0.00
C PRO A 146 34.27 -1.65 -0.73
N GLY A 147 33.36 -0.67 -0.87
CA GLY A 147 32.04 -0.85 -1.46
C GLY A 147 32.05 -0.94 -2.97
N GLY A 148 33.19 -0.70 -3.63
CA GLY A 148 33.35 -0.76 -5.08
C GLY A 148 33.76 -2.12 -5.63
N ASP A 149 34.14 -3.07 -4.78
CA ASP A 149 34.69 -4.37 -5.19
C ASP A 149 33.76 -5.52 -4.76
N TYR A 150 33.00 -6.13 -5.68
CA TYR A 150 32.10 -7.25 -5.36
C TYR A 150 32.72 -8.62 -5.62
N ALA A 151 34.04 -8.73 -5.77
CA ALA A 151 34.72 -10.01 -5.95
C ALA A 151 34.41 -10.97 -4.79
N GLY A 152 34.09 -12.22 -5.13
CA GLY A 152 33.79 -13.29 -4.16
C GLY A 152 32.52 -13.10 -3.32
N CYS A 153 31.70 -12.07 -3.60
CA CYS A 153 30.41 -11.86 -2.92
C CYS A 153 29.31 -12.82 -3.43
N PHE A 154 29.54 -13.48 -4.56
CA PHE A 154 28.67 -14.50 -5.13
C PHE A 154 29.16 -15.91 -4.76
N ASP A 155 28.27 -16.72 -4.19
CA ASP A 155 28.51 -18.14 -3.93
C ASP A 155 27.98 -18.99 -5.09
N SER A 156 28.90 -19.47 -5.94
CA SER A 156 28.60 -20.33 -7.09
C SER A 156 28.17 -21.74 -6.72
N SER A 157 28.23 -22.13 -5.45
CA SER A 157 27.78 -23.44 -4.97
C SER A 157 26.26 -23.52 -4.76
N VAL A 158 25.54 -22.40 -4.81
CA VAL A 158 24.06 -22.37 -4.76
C VAL A 158 23.48 -22.86 -6.10
N SER A 159 22.85 -24.04 -6.08
CA SER A 159 22.38 -24.72 -7.30
C SER A 159 21.26 -23.93 -8.01
N GLY A 160 21.39 -23.77 -9.33
CA GLY A 160 20.40 -23.10 -10.20
C GLY A 160 20.78 -21.70 -10.65
N LEU A 161 21.90 -21.16 -10.17
CA LEU A 161 22.30 -19.76 -10.35
C LEU A 161 23.75 -19.59 -10.84
N ALA A 162 24.34 -20.56 -11.54
CA ALA A 162 25.70 -20.39 -12.09
C ALA A 162 25.73 -19.14 -12.98
N LEU A 163 26.33 -18.05 -12.47
CA LEU A 163 26.50 -16.82 -13.23
C LEU A 163 27.53 -17.09 -14.32
N ASP A 164 27.16 -16.79 -15.56
CA ASP A 164 28.02 -16.81 -16.75
C ASP A 164 28.80 -15.48 -16.91
N TRP A 165 28.72 -14.61 -15.91
CA TRP A 165 29.37 -13.29 -15.84
C TRP A 165 30.23 -13.18 -14.58
N LYS A 166 31.23 -12.31 -14.63
CA LYS A 166 32.28 -12.13 -13.61
C LYS A 166 32.00 -10.93 -12.71
N ASP A 167 32.83 -10.70 -11.69
CA ASP A 167 32.67 -9.50 -10.87
C ASP A 167 32.80 -8.19 -11.69
N LEU A 168 32.38 -7.07 -11.09
CA LEU A 168 32.33 -5.77 -11.76
C LEU A 168 33.69 -5.33 -12.34
N HIS A 169 34.80 -5.61 -11.65
CA HIS A 169 36.15 -5.26 -12.10
C HIS A 169 36.61 -6.12 -13.27
N GLU A 170 36.24 -7.40 -13.28
CA GLU A 170 36.54 -8.31 -14.37
C GLU A 170 35.65 -8.09 -15.59
N GLU A 171 34.39 -7.72 -15.40
CA GLU A 171 33.48 -7.40 -16.51
C GLU A 171 33.84 -6.07 -17.16
N PHE A 172 34.25 -5.06 -16.39
CA PHE A 172 34.53 -3.72 -16.90
C PHE A 172 35.92 -3.21 -16.48
N PRO A 173 37.02 -3.89 -16.81
CA PRO A 173 38.36 -3.57 -16.29
C PRO A 173 38.89 -2.20 -16.73
N THR A 174 38.35 -1.62 -17.80
CA THR A 174 38.72 -0.28 -18.29
C THR A 174 37.83 0.83 -17.73
N LEU A 175 36.61 0.53 -17.31
CA LEU A 175 35.65 1.52 -16.77
C LEU A 175 35.63 1.52 -15.25
N TRP A 176 35.79 0.36 -14.62
CA TRP A 176 35.75 0.18 -13.18
C TRP A 176 37.01 -0.57 -12.70
N THR A 177 38.04 0.20 -12.37
CA THR A 177 39.31 -0.30 -11.81
C THR A 177 39.28 -0.37 -10.29
N SER A 178 40.25 -1.06 -9.68
CA SER A 178 40.44 -1.10 -8.21
C SER A 178 40.71 0.25 -7.53
N ALA A 179 40.83 1.34 -8.30
CA ALA A 179 40.86 2.70 -7.77
C ALA A 179 39.45 3.21 -7.38
N HIS A 180 38.37 2.62 -7.92
CA HIS A 180 36.99 2.97 -7.60
C HIS A 180 36.52 2.24 -6.35
N ARG A 181 37.05 2.65 -5.19
CA ARG A 181 36.94 1.87 -3.95
C ARG A 181 35.61 1.97 -3.23
N LEU A 182 34.98 3.15 -3.29
CA LEU A 182 33.82 3.51 -2.46
C LEU A 182 34.04 3.12 -0.98
N ASP A 183 35.18 3.54 -0.43
CA ASP A 183 35.57 3.22 0.94
C ASP A 183 34.54 3.80 1.93
N GLU A 184 34.25 3.02 2.98
CA GLU A 184 33.32 3.38 4.07
C GLU A 184 31.93 3.77 3.57
N GLN A 185 31.48 3.25 2.41
CA GLN A 185 30.11 3.41 1.93
C GLN A 185 29.42 2.05 1.91
N ALA A 186 28.19 1.98 2.43
CA ALA A 186 27.34 0.84 2.16
C ALA A 186 26.81 0.94 0.73
N THR A 187 26.96 -0.12 -0.03
CA THR A 187 26.60 -0.17 -1.45
C THR A 187 25.72 -1.37 -1.74
N PHE A 188 24.99 -1.31 -2.84
CA PHE A 188 24.40 -2.51 -3.43
C PHE A 188 24.67 -2.56 -4.91
N TYR A 189 24.82 -3.78 -5.40
CA TYR A 189 25.09 -4.09 -6.80
C TYR A 189 23.91 -4.87 -7.38
N ALA A 190 23.29 -4.29 -8.39
CA ALA A 190 22.14 -4.85 -9.09
C ALA A 190 22.52 -5.21 -10.52
N VAL A 191 22.29 -6.47 -10.89
CA VAL A 191 22.50 -6.97 -12.25
C VAL A 191 21.18 -7.45 -12.81
N PHE A 192 20.72 -6.76 -13.85
CA PHE A 192 19.50 -7.08 -14.59
C PHE A 192 19.89 -7.94 -15.80
N GLY A 193 19.27 -9.10 -15.93
CA GLY A 193 19.38 -9.99 -17.07
C GLY A 193 18.44 -9.59 -18.21
N ASP A 194 18.52 -10.35 -19.30
CA ASP A 194 17.73 -10.17 -20.53
C ASP A 194 16.52 -11.12 -20.54
N PRO A 195 15.32 -10.71 -20.08
CA PRO A 195 14.12 -11.50 -20.28
C PRO A 195 13.68 -11.48 -21.75
N ALA A 196 13.04 -12.55 -22.20
CA ALA A 196 12.39 -12.57 -23.50
C ALA A 196 11.31 -11.48 -23.58
N ASP A 197 11.00 -10.97 -24.78
CA ASP A 197 10.06 -9.85 -24.99
C ASP A 197 8.72 -10.05 -24.26
N GLU A 198 8.19 -11.28 -24.25
CA GLU A 198 6.95 -11.66 -23.57
C GLU A 198 7.03 -11.54 -22.04
N ASP A 199 8.21 -11.76 -21.47
CA ASP A 199 8.50 -11.70 -20.04
C ASP A 199 8.99 -10.31 -19.61
N PHE A 200 9.50 -9.48 -20.53
CA PHE A 200 10.06 -8.16 -20.21
C PHE A 200 9.03 -7.26 -19.53
N THR A 201 7.82 -7.15 -20.10
CA THR A 201 6.75 -6.33 -19.50
C THR A 201 6.31 -6.84 -18.12
N LYS A 202 6.48 -8.14 -17.85
CA LYS A 202 6.12 -8.77 -16.58
C LYS A 202 7.18 -8.54 -15.50
N PHE A 203 8.46 -8.66 -15.82
CA PHE A 203 9.54 -8.58 -14.84
C PHE A 203 10.14 -7.18 -14.71
N PHE A 204 10.25 -6.42 -15.81
CA PHE A 204 10.80 -5.07 -15.83
C PHE A 204 9.89 -4.12 -16.61
N PRO A 205 8.67 -3.82 -16.12
CA PRO A 205 7.74 -2.92 -16.80
C PRO A 205 8.35 -1.52 -17.04
N LYS A 206 9.28 -1.09 -16.19
CA LYS A 206 10.01 0.19 -16.31
C LYS A 206 11.39 0.05 -16.98
N GLY A 207 11.75 -1.14 -17.45
CA GLY A 207 13.03 -1.44 -18.07
C GLY A 207 14.23 -0.99 -17.23
N ALA A 208 15.15 -0.25 -17.84
CA ALA A 208 16.36 0.27 -17.19
C ALA A 208 16.09 1.26 -16.03
N TYR A 209 14.86 1.75 -15.89
CA TYR A 209 14.42 2.65 -14.83
C TYR A 209 13.69 1.95 -13.69
N THR A 210 13.69 0.61 -13.67
CA THR A 210 13.22 -0.18 -12.53
C THR A 210 13.95 0.29 -11.26
N GLN A 211 13.19 0.71 -10.25
CA GLN A 211 13.76 1.25 -9.03
C GLN A 211 14.09 0.13 -8.06
N ILE A 212 15.35 0.08 -7.62
CA ILE A 212 15.83 -0.83 -6.58
C ILE A 212 16.22 0.02 -5.38
N GLN A 213 15.74 -0.37 -4.21
CA GLN A 213 16.01 0.32 -2.95
C GLN A 213 16.45 -0.69 -1.90
N ALA A 214 17.32 -0.27 -0.98
CA ALA A 214 17.78 -1.08 0.13
C ALA A 214 17.10 -0.63 1.42
N GLU A 215 16.37 -1.53 2.06
CA GLU A 215 15.93 -1.36 3.44
C GLU A 215 17.08 -1.79 4.36
N ILE A 216 17.61 -0.87 5.15
CA ILE A 216 18.78 -1.09 5.99
C ILE A 216 18.50 -0.81 7.45
N GLU A 217 19.22 -1.50 8.32
CA GLU A 217 19.49 -1.05 9.68
C GLU A 217 20.72 -0.15 9.63
N GLY A 218 20.53 1.16 9.88
CA GLY A 218 21.51 2.23 9.62
C GLY A 218 22.79 2.20 10.44
N ALA A 219 23.35 3.38 10.69
CA ALA A 219 24.65 3.54 11.33
C ALA A 219 24.73 2.85 12.71
N LEU A 220 25.85 2.18 12.95
CA LEU A 220 26.23 1.69 14.28
C LEU A 220 26.63 2.88 15.16
N VAL A 221 26.14 2.90 16.39
CA VAL A 221 26.43 3.94 17.38
C VAL A 221 27.25 3.38 18.53
N ARG A 222 28.04 4.23 19.20
CA ARG A 222 28.74 3.80 20.42
C ARG A 222 27.78 3.80 21.60
N ASN A 223 27.62 2.65 22.25
CA ASN A 223 26.92 2.58 23.54
C ASN A 223 27.70 3.32 24.64
N LEU A 224 27.14 3.39 25.86
CA LEU A 224 27.78 4.07 27.00
C LEU A 224 29.12 3.42 27.42
N SER A 225 29.31 2.12 27.14
CA SER A 225 30.59 1.42 27.35
C SER A 225 31.62 1.61 26.22
N GLY A 226 31.24 2.29 25.13
CA GLY A 226 32.10 2.57 23.97
C GLY A 226 32.06 1.53 22.84
N ALA A 227 31.33 0.42 23.00
CA ALA A 227 31.17 -0.59 21.97
C ALA A 227 30.23 -0.10 20.84
N LEU A 228 30.58 -0.42 19.59
CA LEU A 228 29.72 -0.16 18.44
C LEU A 228 28.56 -1.16 18.43
N VAL A 229 27.34 -0.66 18.44
CA VAL A 229 26.10 -1.44 18.45
C VAL A 229 25.07 -0.80 17.52
N TYR A 230 24.16 -1.62 17.00
CA TYR A 230 22.94 -1.09 16.42
C TYR A 230 21.99 -0.65 17.53
N SER A 231 21.41 0.53 17.39
CA SER A 231 20.44 1.05 18.33
C SER A 231 19.55 2.09 17.66
N GLU A 232 18.28 2.09 18.06
CA GLU A 232 17.31 3.12 17.72
C GLU A 232 17.04 4.05 18.92
N ASN A 233 17.78 3.90 20.03
CA ASN A 233 17.64 4.76 21.20
C ASN A 233 18.02 6.20 20.82
N ALA A 234 17.06 7.13 20.90
CA ALA A 234 17.26 8.50 20.44
C ALA A 234 18.47 9.18 21.11
N GLY A 235 18.69 8.93 22.41
CA GLY A 235 19.84 9.44 23.15
C GLY A 235 21.19 8.95 22.60
N LEU A 236 21.30 7.66 22.27
CA LEU A 236 22.52 7.12 21.66
C LEU A 236 22.75 7.62 20.24
N CYS A 237 21.70 7.75 19.43
CA CYS A 237 21.80 8.31 18.08
C CYS A 237 22.25 9.79 18.11
N ILE A 238 21.68 10.61 18.99
CA ILE A 238 22.08 12.01 19.16
C ILE A 238 23.52 12.10 19.68
N ARG A 239 23.91 11.23 20.63
CA ARG A 239 25.28 11.15 21.13
C ARG A 239 26.29 10.82 20.02
N ASP A 240 25.92 9.95 19.09
CA ASP A 240 26.75 9.66 17.92
C ASP A 240 26.95 10.94 17.09
N LEU A 241 25.89 11.68 16.74
CA LEU A 241 26.03 12.96 16.02
C LEU A 241 26.93 13.97 16.77
N MET A 242 26.88 14.02 18.10
CA MET A 242 27.74 14.91 18.88
C MET A 242 29.22 14.55 18.78
N THR A 243 29.55 13.26 18.68
CA THR A 243 30.93 12.76 18.79
C THR A 243 31.52 12.29 17.46
N HIS A 244 30.70 12.08 16.43
CA HIS A 244 31.11 11.63 15.12
C HIS A 244 31.98 12.67 14.40
N SER A 245 32.95 12.22 13.60
CA SER A 245 33.87 13.08 12.85
C SER A 245 33.16 13.99 11.85
N ASP A 246 32.13 13.47 11.19
CA ASP A 246 31.24 14.23 10.28
C ASP A 246 30.06 14.90 11.00
N GLY A 247 30.03 14.82 12.33
CA GLY A 247 29.07 15.51 13.19
C GLY A 247 29.71 16.72 13.87
N TRP A 248 29.37 16.95 15.14
CA TRP A 248 29.98 18.04 15.91
C TRP A 248 31.42 17.75 16.35
N ASN A 249 31.88 16.50 16.21
CA ASN A 249 33.24 16.05 16.55
C ASN A 249 33.70 16.50 17.95
N ILE A 250 32.77 16.47 18.92
CA ILE A 250 33.04 16.77 20.32
C ILE A 250 33.75 15.56 20.92
N ASP A 251 34.86 15.81 21.60
CA ASP A 251 35.56 14.76 22.37
C ASP A 251 34.57 14.10 23.33
N PRO A 252 34.38 12.76 23.27
CA PRO A 252 33.50 12.04 24.19
C PRO A 252 33.75 12.34 25.67
N ALA A 253 34.99 12.71 26.06
CA ALA A 253 35.32 13.10 27.43
C ALA A 253 34.71 14.45 27.88
N ARG A 254 34.21 15.26 26.93
CA ARG A 254 33.49 16.52 27.19
C ARG A 254 31.98 16.33 27.31
N LEU A 255 31.47 15.12 27.12
CA LEU A 255 30.06 14.81 27.36
C LEU A 255 29.84 14.47 28.83
N ASP A 256 28.83 15.07 29.45
CA ASP A 256 28.51 14.80 30.85
C ASP A 256 27.95 13.39 31.02
N THR A 257 28.73 12.49 31.61
CA THR A 257 28.38 11.06 31.65
C THR A 257 27.06 10.80 32.38
N ALA A 258 26.72 11.59 33.41
CA ALA A 258 25.50 11.42 34.18
C ALA A 258 24.24 11.74 33.36
N SER A 259 24.15 12.95 32.79
CA SER A 259 23.00 13.37 31.99
C SER A 259 22.76 12.48 30.78
N TRP A 260 23.81 12.10 30.04
CA TRP A 260 23.68 11.19 28.90
C TRP A 260 23.22 9.79 29.33
N SER A 261 23.70 9.28 30.47
CA SER A 261 23.27 7.97 30.98
C SER A 261 21.80 7.98 31.42
N SER A 262 21.36 9.02 32.14
CA SER A 262 19.97 9.23 32.52
C SER A 262 19.06 9.32 31.30
N PHE A 263 19.46 10.10 30.28
CA PHE A 263 18.65 10.30 29.09
C PHE A 263 18.54 9.05 28.21
N VAL A 264 19.62 8.26 28.10
CA VAL A 264 19.58 6.96 27.41
C VAL A 264 18.61 6.01 28.12
N ALA A 265 18.65 5.95 29.46
CA ALA A 265 17.72 5.14 30.25
C ALA A 265 16.26 5.63 30.11
N LEU A 266 16.06 6.94 30.01
CA LEU A 266 14.75 7.54 29.75
C LEU A 266 14.19 7.11 28.38
N CYS A 267 15.03 7.12 27.33
CA CYS A 267 14.62 6.69 26.00
C CYS A 267 14.19 5.21 25.96
N ASP A 268 14.84 4.35 26.75
CA ASP A 268 14.52 2.92 26.86
C ASP A 268 13.36 2.59 27.81
N GLN A 269 12.81 3.59 28.52
CA GLN A 269 11.71 3.35 29.45
C GLN A 269 10.52 2.71 28.72
N PRO A 270 9.96 1.59 29.22
CA PRO A 270 8.83 0.95 28.59
C PRO A 270 7.56 1.81 28.75
N VAL A 271 6.88 2.06 27.65
CA VAL A 271 5.59 2.75 27.60
C VAL A 271 4.54 1.79 27.06
N SER A 272 3.45 1.61 27.79
CA SER A 272 2.36 0.71 27.41
C SER A 272 1.65 1.20 26.14
N LEU A 273 1.21 0.26 25.30
CA LEU A 273 0.41 0.52 24.10
C LEU A 273 -1.07 0.17 24.32
N ALA A 274 -1.98 0.82 23.60
CA ALA A 274 -3.41 0.51 23.65
C ALA A 274 -3.72 -0.91 23.16
N ALA A 275 -2.99 -1.39 22.16
CA ALA A 275 -3.10 -2.77 21.64
C ALA A 275 -2.50 -3.84 22.58
N GLY A 276 -1.93 -3.45 23.72
CA GLY A 276 -1.20 -4.31 24.63
C GLY A 276 0.32 -4.34 24.34
N GLY A 277 1.10 -4.78 25.33
CA GLY A 277 2.57 -4.75 25.27
C GLY A 277 3.15 -3.36 25.59
N THR A 278 4.43 -3.20 25.31
CA THR A 278 5.18 -1.96 25.57
C THR A 278 6.16 -1.67 24.44
N GLU A 279 6.40 -0.39 24.17
CA GLU A 279 7.52 0.10 23.33
C GLU A 279 8.48 0.98 24.15
N PRO A 280 9.74 1.17 23.72
CA PRO A 280 10.62 2.19 24.29
C PRO A 280 10.01 3.59 24.18
N ARG A 281 10.29 4.46 25.15
CA ARG A 281 9.73 5.81 25.20
C ARG A 281 10.11 6.63 23.96
N TYR A 282 11.38 6.61 23.54
CA TYR A 282 11.86 7.40 22.41
C TYR A 282 12.80 6.60 21.51
N ARG A 283 12.33 6.35 20.28
CA ARG A 283 13.12 5.79 19.19
C ARG A 283 13.39 6.84 18.11
N LEU A 284 14.52 6.71 17.43
CA LEU A 284 14.92 7.57 16.32
C LEU A 284 15.30 6.70 15.11
N CYS A 285 14.52 6.83 14.04
CA CYS A 285 14.77 6.19 12.76
C CYS A 285 14.62 7.23 11.65
N GLY A 286 15.72 7.63 11.03
CA GLY A 286 15.68 8.60 9.94
C GLY A 286 17.06 8.91 9.41
N PHE A 287 17.13 9.86 8.47
CA PHE A 287 18.36 10.19 7.77
C PHE A 287 18.58 11.70 7.67
N TYR A 288 19.82 12.05 7.38
CA TYR A 288 20.24 13.40 7.03
C TYR A 288 21.32 13.33 5.95
N THR A 289 21.48 14.43 5.22
CA THR A 289 22.57 14.54 4.25
C THR A 289 23.76 15.27 4.87
N LEU A 290 24.98 14.97 4.43
CA LEU A 290 26.16 15.66 4.96
C LEU A 290 26.22 17.16 4.61
N ASP A 291 25.35 17.63 3.70
CA ASP A 291 25.17 19.04 3.37
C ASP A 291 24.14 19.75 4.26
N ASP A 292 23.36 18.99 5.05
CA ASP A 292 22.42 19.57 6.00
C ASP A 292 23.19 20.29 7.12
N PRO A 293 22.82 21.54 7.48
CA PRO A 293 23.44 22.21 8.62
C PRO A 293 23.27 21.38 9.90
N LEU A 294 24.37 21.09 10.60
CA LEU A 294 24.35 20.24 11.81
C LEU A 294 23.38 20.74 12.88
N LYS A 295 23.15 22.06 12.98
CA LYS A 295 22.14 22.65 13.87
C LYS A 295 20.73 22.16 13.55
N ASP A 296 20.37 22.11 12.26
CA ASP A 296 19.05 21.68 11.80
C ASP A 296 18.90 20.16 11.96
N VAL A 297 19.95 19.39 11.69
CA VAL A 297 19.97 17.93 11.97
C VAL A 297 19.77 17.68 13.46
N THR A 298 20.52 18.38 14.31
CA THR A 298 20.41 18.25 15.77
C THR A 298 19.00 18.61 16.25
N ALA A 299 18.40 19.68 15.74
CA ALA A 299 17.03 20.08 16.10
C ALA A 299 15.99 19.02 15.70
N ARG A 300 16.09 18.45 14.48
CA ARG A 300 15.22 17.35 14.02
C ARG A 300 15.36 16.11 14.90
N MET A 301 16.59 15.73 15.26
CA MET A 301 16.83 14.57 16.13
C MET A 301 16.30 14.81 17.56
N LEU A 302 16.53 15.99 18.14
CA LEU A 302 16.00 16.33 19.47
C LEU A 302 14.46 16.38 19.51
N ALA A 303 13.82 16.78 18.41
CA ALA A 303 12.36 16.77 18.30
C ALA A 303 11.74 15.36 18.40
N THR A 304 12.50 14.29 18.18
CA THR A 304 12.03 12.89 18.36
C THR A 304 11.85 12.48 19.82
N CYS A 305 12.43 13.25 20.75
CA CYS A 305 12.46 12.95 22.17
C CYS A 305 12.16 14.15 23.07
N ASP A 306 11.76 15.29 22.50
CA ASP A 306 11.62 16.57 23.22
C ASP A 306 12.88 16.90 24.07
N GLY A 307 14.05 16.63 23.49
CA GLY A 307 15.34 16.81 24.12
C GLY A 307 15.92 18.21 23.92
N GLN A 308 16.86 18.59 24.79
CA GLN A 308 17.63 19.82 24.68
C GLN A 308 19.09 19.57 25.08
N ILE A 309 20.03 20.18 24.35
CA ILE A 309 21.45 20.17 24.68
C ILE A 309 21.76 21.40 25.53
N TYR A 310 22.53 21.23 26.59
CA TYR A 310 22.93 22.31 27.49
C TYR A 310 24.39 22.18 27.95
N GLU A 311 24.93 23.26 28.48
CA GLU A 311 26.25 23.27 29.11
C GLU A 311 26.09 23.08 30.62
N THR A 312 26.80 22.11 31.20
CA THR A 312 26.79 21.84 32.64
C THR A 312 27.65 22.86 33.41
N PRO A 313 27.55 22.93 34.75
CA PRO A 313 28.42 23.80 35.55
C PRO A 313 29.92 23.60 35.33
N GLU A 314 30.33 22.39 34.93
CA GLU A 314 31.71 21.97 34.67
C GLU A 314 32.19 22.31 33.24
N GLY A 315 31.33 22.91 32.40
CA GLY A 315 31.65 23.23 31.01
C GLY A 315 31.61 22.02 30.05
N THR A 316 30.99 20.92 30.50
CA THR A 316 30.70 19.73 29.67
C THR A 316 29.34 19.86 28.99
N VAL A 317 29.12 19.06 27.95
CA VAL A 317 27.88 19.07 27.17
C VAL A 317 26.94 18.00 27.71
N GLY A 318 25.80 18.43 28.25
CA GLY A 318 24.74 17.56 28.76
C GLY A 318 23.52 17.54 27.84
N ILE A 319 22.64 16.58 28.09
CA ILE A 319 21.33 16.44 27.44
C ILE A 319 20.22 16.32 28.50
N LEU A 320 19.09 16.95 28.27
CA LEU A 320 17.91 16.92 29.15
C LEU A 320 16.62 16.90 28.32
N GLY A 321 15.47 16.79 28.98
CA GLY A 321 14.16 16.84 28.34
C GLY A 321 13.48 15.48 28.24
N GLY A 322 12.40 15.38 27.46
CA GLY A 322 11.66 14.12 27.26
C GLY A 322 10.93 13.56 28.50
N ALA A 323 11.04 14.23 29.65
CA ALA A 323 10.36 13.86 30.87
C ALA A 323 10.07 15.10 31.71
N TRP A 324 9.13 14.95 32.65
CA TRP A 324 8.89 15.95 33.67
C TRP A 324 10.00 15.92 34.70
N SER A 325 10.50 17.09 35.07
CA SER A 325 11.26 17.28 36.30
C SER A 325 10.38 18.06 37.28
N GLU A 326 10.37 17.65 38.55
CA GLU A 326 9.82 18.51 39.59
C GLU A 326 10.79 19.69 39.83
N PRO A 327 10.26 20.91 40.08
CA PRO A 327 11.11 22.06 40.35
C PRO A 327 11.80 21.92 41.70
N ASP A 328 13.12 22.07 41.71
CA ASP A 328 13.96 22.00 42.90
C ASP A 328 14.39 23.38 43.40
N VAL A 329 14.26 24.40 42.54
CA VAL A 329 14.55 25.80 42.83
C VAL A 329 13.23 26.55 42.95
N THR A 330 13.08 27.28 44.07
CA THR A 330 12.00 28.23 44.27
C THR A 330 12.55 29.65 44.24
N ILE A 331 11.97 30.48 43.38
CA ILE A 331 12.18 31.94 43.34
C ILE A 331 10.97 32.58 44.00
N THR A 332 11.21 33.40 45.01
CA THR A 332 10.15 34.10 45.76
C THR A 332 10.04 35.55 45.31
N ALA A 333 8.99 36.25 45.74
CA ALA A 333 8.82 37.67 45.47
C ALA A 333 10.04 38.52 45.87
N ASP A 334 10.67 38.21 47.02
CA ASP A 334 11.86 38.91 47.53
C ASP A 334 13.09 38.80 46.61
N ASP A 335 13.12 37.79 45.74
CA ASP A 335 14.22 37.56 44.81
C ASP A 335 14.07 38.35 43.51
N ILE A 336 12.86 38.84 43.21
CA ILE A 336 12.50 39.44 41.93
C ILE A 336 12.67 40.96 41.96
N LEU A 337 13.41 41.48 40.99
CA LEU A 337 13.69 42.90 40.80
C LEU A 337 12.77 43.55 39.75
N SER A 338 12.42 42.81 38.69
CA SER A 338 11.45 43.23 37.68
C SER A 338 10.82 42.04 36.97
N ILE A 339 9.63 42.23 36.41
CA ILE A 339 8.84 41.20 35.73
C ILE A 339 8.30 41.77 34.42
N GLU A 340 8.51 41.03 33.34
CA GLU A 340 7.89 41.27 32.04
C GLU A 340 7.18 39.99 31.62
N MET A 341 5.86 39.92 31.81
CA MET A 341 5.04 38.74 31.45
C MET A 341 3.97 39.10 30.44
N GLN A 342 3.65 38.14 29.59
CA GLN A 342 2.56 38.20 28.62
C GLN A 342 1.83 36.84 28.57
N ASP A 343 0.64 36.84 27.98
CA ASP A 343 -0.06 35.59 27.68
C ASP A 343 0.77 34.76 26.70
N GLY A 344 0.97 33.48 27.02
CA GLY A 344 1.78 32.58 26.20
C GLY A 344 1.02 31.96 25.02
N PHE A 345 -0.28 32.24 24.93
CA PHE A 345 -1.20 31.70 23.93
C PHE A 345 -2.30 32.71 23.63
N ASP A 346 -2.53 32.99 22.34
CA ASP A 346 -3.64 33.83 21.89
C ASP A 346 -4.70 32.96 21.18
N PRO A 347 -5.88 32.75 21.80
CA PRO A 347 -6.95 31.97 21.21
C PRO A 347 -7.46 32.50 19.85
N PHE A 348 -7.21 33.78 19.51
CA PHE A 348 -7.68 34.36 18.25
C PHE A 348 -6.73 34.15 17.09
N THR A 349 -5.43 33.95 17.33
CA THR A 349 -4.43 33.80 16.26
C THR A 349 -3.87 32.40 16.18
N ASP A 350 -3.76 31.72 17.31
CA ASP A 350 -3.06 30.45 17.40
C ASP A 350 -3.94 29.28 16.93
N TYR A 351 -3.28 28.16 16.65
CA TYR A 351 -3.92 26.97 16.14
C TYR A 351 -4.78 26.29 17.21
N ASN A 352 -5.84 25.60 16.78
CA ASN A 352 -6.71 24.79 17.66
C ASN A 352 -6.80 23.33 17.21
N VAL A 353 -6.18 22.99 16.08
CA VAL A 353 -6.01 21.63 15.60
C VAL A 353 -4.53 21.38 15.28
N LEU A 354 -3.96 20.33 15.86
CA LEU A 354 -2.60 19.88 15.58
C LEU A 354 -2.66 18.57 14.81
N LYS A 355 -2.12 18.57 13.59
CA LYS A 355 -1.93 17.38 12.77
C LYS A 355 -0.48 16.93 12.83
N GLY A 356 -0.24 15.64 12.62
CA GLY A 356 1.12 15.13 12.58
C GLY A 356 1.27 13.90 11.72
N SER A 357 2.45 13.73 11.14
CA SER A 357 2.81 12.56 10.36
C SER A 357 4.16 11.97 10.79
N PHE A 358 4.26 10.64 10.69
CA PHE A 358 5.45 9.86 11.00
C PHE A 358 5.81 8.94 9.82
N ILE A 359 6.95 8.24 9.92
CA ILE A 359 7.33 7.20 8.96
C ILE A 359 7.57 5.90 9.70
N SER A 360 7.15 4.77 9.13
CA SER A 360 7.50 3.46 9.67
C SER A 360 7.65 2.40 8.57
N PRO A 361 8.36 1.29 8.87
CA PRO A 361 8.46 0.16 7.95
C PRO A 361 7.11 -0.48 7.63
N ASP A 362 6.17 -0.48 8.58
CA ASP A 362 4.84 -1.08 8.45
C ASP A 362 3.96 -0.34 7.43
N HIS A 363 4.27 0.91 7.14
CA HIS A 363 3.56 1.76 6.17
C HIS A 363 4.42 2.04 4.93
N ALA A 364 5.29 1.08 4.56
CA ALA A 364 6.15 1.16 3.39
C ALA A 364 6.99 2.45 3.29
N TYR A 365 7.40 2.98 4.46
CA TYR A 365 8.15 4.23 4.56
C TYR A 365 7.46 5.43 3.89
N GLN A 366 6.13 5.43 3.84
CA GLN A 366 5.34 6.58 3.42
C GLN A 366 5.00 7.46 4.63
N PRO A 367 4.86 8.78 4.45
CA PRO A 367 4.34 9.66 5.50
C PRO A 367 2.92 9.20 5.87
N THR A 368 2.72 8.79 7.12
CA THR A 368 1.43 8.35 7.64
C THR A 368 0.95 9.33 8.70
N GLU A 369 -0.28 9.82 8.55
CA GLU A 369 -0.88 10.73 9.51
C GLU A 369 -1.39 9.98 10.73
N VAL A 370 -1.22 10.57 11.91
CA VAL A 370 -1.87 10.11 13.15
C VAL A 370 -3.16 10.88 13.38
N ALA A 371 -3.99 10.40 14.32
CA ALA A 371 -5.18 11.13 14.73
C ALA A 371 -4.81 12.56 15.17
N GLU A 372 -5.53 13.54 14.63
CA GLU A 372 -5.35 14.95 14.97
C GLU A 372 -5.75 15.24 16.41
N LEU A 373 -5.03 16.17 17.04
CA LEU A 373 -5.35 16.66 18.38
C LEU A 373 -6.17 17.95 18.23
N ARG A 374 -7.42 17.92 18.69
CA ARG A 374 -8.39 19.02 18.55
C ARG A 374 -8.72 19.63 19.92
N ASP A 375 -8.75 20.95 19.99
CA ASP A 375 -9.38 21.68 21.09
C ASP A 375 -10.87 21.90 20.78
N GLU A 376 -11.70 20.94 21.18
CA GLU A 376 -13.15 20.99 20.95
C GLU A 376 -13.82 22.21 21.59
N ALA A 377 -13.27 22.72 22.71
CA ALA A 377 -13.81 23.90 23.37
C ALA A 377 -13.54 25.17 22.55
N ALA A 378 -12.33 25.31 22.00
CA ALA A 378 -11.98 26.41 21.10
C ALA A 378 -12.80 26.34 19.80
N LEU A 379 -12.91 25.17 19.18
CA LEU A 379 -13.65 24.93 17.94
C LEU A 379 -15.15 25.22 18.03
N ALA A 380 -15.74 25.16 19.22
CA ALA A 380 -17.14 25.53 19.42
C ALA A 380 -17.40 27.04 19.23
N THR A 381 -16.36 27.87 19.30
CA THR A 381 -16.47 29.35 19.29
C THR A 381 -15.60 30.04 18.25
N GLN A 382 -14.67 29.31 17.63
CA GLN A 382 -13.64 29.83 16.75
C GLN A 382 -13.56 29.00 15.46
N GLU A 383 -12.98 29.58 14.41
CA GLU A 383 -12.69 28.86 13.17
C GLU A 383 -11.57 27.83 13.35
N GLU A 384 -11.56 26.79 12.52
CA GLU A 384 -10.52 25.77 12.53
C GLU A 384 -9.19 26.36 12.01
N ARG A 385 -8.15 26.30 12.85
CA ARG A 385 -6.78 26.68 12.51
C ARG A 385 -5.85 25.52 12.78
N VAL A 386 -5.18 25.10 11.72
CA VAL A 386 -4.40 23.85 11.69
C VAL A 386 -2.91 24.17 11.69
N GLU A 387 -2.18 23.54 12.60
CA GLU A 387 -0.72 23.47 12.59
C GLU A 387 -0.27 22.04 12.28
N GLN A 388 0.86 21.89 11.60
CA GLN A 388 1.42 20.61 11.19
C GLN A 388 2.71 20.31 11.96
N PHE A 389 2.74 19.18 12.67
CA PHE A 389 3.92 18.64 13.33
C PHE A 389 4.36 17.33 12.64
N ASP A 390 5.15 17.49 11.58
CA ASP A 390 5.74 16.36 10.86
C ASP A 390 7.08 15.98 11.50
N ASN A 391 7.16 14.77 12.06
CA ASN A 391 8.44 14.22 12.52
C ASN A 391 8.82 12.98 11.73
N GLU A 392 9.68 13.25 10.75
CA GLU A 392 10.16 12.28 9.79
C GLU A 392 11.06 11.19 10.39
N MET A 393 11.62 11.43 11.57
CA MET A 393 12.57 10.55 12.24
C MET A 393 11.93 9.68 13.34
N VAL A 394 10.61 9.80 13.53
CA VAL A 394 9.86 9.02 14.53
C VAL A 394 9.30 7.75 13.88
N PRO A 395 9.64 6.54 14.38
CA PRO A 395 9.22 5.27 13.78
C PRO A 395 7.86 4.74 14.25
N SER A 396 7.17 5.42 15.17
CA SER A 396 5.98 4.90 15.86
C SER A 396 4.87 5.95 15.99
N HIS A 397 3.62 5.53 15.73
CA HIS A 397 2.46 6.41 15.81
C HIS A 397 2.15 6.88 17.23
N SER A 398 2.27 5.99 18.22
CA SER A 398 2.02 6.29 19.63
C SER A 398 3.13 7.17 20.21
N GLN A 399 4.38 7.00 19.79
CA GLN A 399 5.46 7.96 20.09
C GLN A 399 5.14 9.35 19.52
N LEU A 400 4.68 9.45 18.27
CA LEU A 400 4.32 10.74 17.69
C LEU A 400 3.15 11.40 18.42
N GLN A 401 2.09 10.66 18.77
CA GLN A 401 0.95 11.20 19.52
C GLN A 401 1.37 11.73 20.90
N ARG A 402 2.30 11.06 21.58
CA ARG A 402 2.90 11.55 22.84
C ARG A 402 3.65 12.86 22.65
N LEU A 403 4.46 12.97 21.59
CA LEU A 403 5.18 14.20 21.25
C LEU A 403 4.23 15.34 20.87
N MET A 404 3.16 15.04 20.12
CA MET A 404 2.12 16.02 19.78
C MET A 404 1.44 16.56 21.03
N LYS A 405 1.11 15.72 22.01
CA LYS A 405 0.57 16.16 23.30
C LYS A 405 1.53 17.11 24.02
N ILE A 406 2.82 16.77 24.07
CA ILE A 406 3.85 17.61 24.71
C ILE A 406 3.97 18.95 23.99
N ARG A 407 4.04 18.93 22.66
CA ARG A 407 4.10 20.14 21.83
C ARG A 407 2.88 21.03 22.02
N PHE A 408 1.69 20.44 21.98
CA PHE A 408 0.43 21.14 22.19
C PHE A 408 0.38 21.88 23.54
N ALA A 409 0.87 21.24 24.60
CA ALA A 409 0.95 21.87 25.92
C ALA A 409 2.03 22.96 26.01
N LYS A 410 3.18 22.79 25.33
CA LYS A 410 4.27 23.79 25.29
C LYS A 410 3.96 25.02 24.43
N ASP A 411 3.11 24.87 23.42
CA ASP A 411 2.67 25.99 22.58
C ASP A 411 1.50 26.76 23.23
N ARG A 412 0.75 26.12 24.13
CA ARG A 412 -0.41 26.70 24.81
C ARG A 412 -0.13 27.09 26.26
N ARG A 413 1.05 27.66 26.51
CA ARG A 413 1.42 28.08 27.86
C ARG A 413 0.56 29.28 28.28
N ALA A 414 0.10 29.28 29.53
CA ALA A 414 -0.73 30.37 30.04
C ALA A 414 0.06 31.70 30.08
N LEU A 415 1.28 31.66 30.60
CA LEU A 415 2.15 32.81 30.77
C LEU A 415 3.53 32.53 30.19
N GLN A 416 4.13 33.55 29.56
CA GLN A 416 5.51 33.54 29.14
C GLN A 416 6.12 34.93 29.34
N GLY A 417 7.41 34.99 29.65
CA GLY A 417 8.08 36.26 29.79
C GLY A 417 9.49 36.15 30.36
N VAL A 418 9.95 37.25 30.91
CA VAL A 418 11.28 37.38 31.52
C VAL A 418 11.13 37.92 32.94
N ILE A 419 11.78 37.25 33.89
CA ILE A 419 11.98 37.79 35.24
C ILE A 419 13.42 38.23 35.40
N ARG A 420 13.62 39.39 36.02
CA ARG A 420 14.93 39.82 36.49
C ARG A 420 14.99 39.59 37.98
N THR A 421 15.96 38.83 38.45
CA THR A 421 16.15 38.52 39.87
C THR A 421 17.47 39.09 40.37
N ASN A 422 17.66 39.10 41.68
CA ASN A 422 18.98 39.20 42.28
C ASN A 422 19.84 37.94 41.94
N LEU A 423 21.03 37.80 42.53
CA LEU A 423 21.92 36.66 42.27
C LEU A 423 21.38 35.28 42.74
N VAL A 424 20.27 35.22 43.49
CA VAL A 424 19.58 33.95 43.80
C VAL A 424 19.11 33.25 42.54
N GLY A 425 18.83 34.00 41.47
CA GLY A 425 18.50 33.45 40.15
C GLY A 425 19.60 32.57 39.54
N LEU A 426 20.85 32.63 40.03
CA LEU A 426 21.90 31.69 39.63
C LEU A 426 21.54 30.24 39.97
N LYS A 427 20.70 30.00 40.99
CA LYS A 427 20.22 28.65 41.34
C LYS A 427 19.41 28.03 40.20
N ALA A 428 18.68 28.86 39.44
CA ALA A 428 17.85 28.48 38.30
C ALA A 428 18.63 28.39 36.98
N ARG A 429 19.97 28.47 37.00
CA ARG A 429 20.77 28.45 35.77
C ARG A 429 20.92 27.05 35.19
N PHE A 430 21.08 26.04 36.05
CA PHE A 430 21.36 24.68 35.64
C PHE A 430 20.24 23.76 36.12
N PRO A 431 19.76 22.86 35.26
CA PRO A 431 18.79 21.85 35.65
C PRO A 431 19.40 20.93 36.70
N LYS A 432 18.62 20.51 37.70
CA LYS A 432 19.05 19.50 38.67
C LYS A 432 18.34 18.14 38.51
N GLY A 433 17.33 18.05 37.65
CA GLY A 433 16.61 16.82 37.36
C GLY A 433 16.86 16.29 35.95
N ASP A 434 16.41 15.06 35.71
CA ASP A 434 16.61 14.32 34.46
C ASP A 434 15.56 14.64 33.37
N GLY A 435 14.71 15.65 33.58
CA GLY A 435 13.63 16.05 32.67
C GLY A 435 13.82 17.46 32.09
N ILE A 436 12.73 18.13 31.74
CA ILE A 436 12.78 19.55 31.36
C ILE A 436 13.25 20.45 32.51
N HIS A 437 13.89 21.57 32.18
CA HIS A 437 14.39 22.50 33.18
C HIS A 437 13.25 23.36 33.75
N THR A 438 12.80 23.03 34.96
CA THR A 438 11.67 23.69 35.63
C THR A 438 12.08 24.33 36.95
N ILE A 439 11.46 25.48 37.27
CA ILE A 439 11.56 26.17 38.56
C ILE A 439 10.17 26.51 39.11
N ARG A 440 10.07 26.66 40.43
CA ARG A 440 8.88 27.19 41.10
C ARG A 440 9.02 28.70 41.25
N ILE A 441 8.00 29.44 40.88
CA ILE A 441 7.89 30.87 41.20
C ILE A 441 6.74 31.02 42.20
N LEU A 442 7.04 31.61 43.36
CA LEU A 442 6.10 31.90 44.43
C LEU A 442 6.10 33.42 44.69
N ALA A 443 5.35 34.13 43.85
CA ALA A 443 5.18 35.57 43.93
C ALA A 443 3.71 35.93 43.64
N GLU A 444 2.83 35.53 44.56
CA GLU A 444 1.38 35.74 44.47
C GLU A 444 1.02 37.23 44.30
N GLU A 445 1.80 38.13 44.89
CA GLU A 445 1.64 39.57 44.75
C GLU A 445 1.81 40.08 43.31
N PHE A 446 2.49 39.32 42.46
CA PHE A 446 2.65 39.58 41.03
C PHE A 446 1.79 38.65 40.16
N GLY A 447 0.89 37.86 40.76
CA GLY A 447 0.06 36.89 40.05
C GLY A 447 0.84 35.66 39.54
N LEU A 448 2.06 35.43 40.03
CA LEU A 448 2.90 34.31 39.65
C LEU A 448 2.96 33.28 40.78
N ASP A 449 2.14 32.23 40.70
CA ASP A 449 2.26 31.07 41.56
C ASP A 449 2.14 29.79 40.74
N GLY A 450 3.28 29.14 40.48
CA GLY A 450 3.29 28.01 39.57
C GLY A 450 4.66 27.47 39.24
N VAL A 451 4.65 26.42 38.40
CA VAL A 451 5.85 25.83 37.81
C VAL A 451 6.09 26.46 36.44
N PHE A 452 7.33 26.85 36.19
CA PHE A 452 7.76 27.48 34.96
C PHE A 452 8.94 26.74 34.38
N GLU A 453 8.94 26.52 33.06
CA GLU A 453 10.11 26.08 32.30
C GLU A 453 11.06 27.26 32.11
N VAL A 454 12.35 27.05 32.35
CA VAL A 454 13.40 28.04 32.09
C VAL A 454 13.75 28.00 30.60
N THR A 455 13.43 29.07 29.88
CA THR A 455 13.62 29.19 28.43
C THR A 455 14.90 29.95 28.06
N SER A 456 15.42 30.78 28.97
CA SER A 456 16.70 31.45 28.81
C SER A 456 17.29 31.84 30.16
N HIS A 457 18.60 32.02 30.21
CA HIS A 457 19.30 32.49 31.42
C HIS A 457 20.50 33.35 31.05
N MET A 458 20.54 34.56 31.61
CA MET A 458 21.63 35.52 31.54
C MET A 458 21.91 36.08 32.93
N PHE A 459 23.13 36.50 33.21
CA PHE A 459 23.48 37.07 34.51
C PHE A 459 24.66 38.03 34.43
N SER A 460 24.67 39.01 35.34
CA SER A 460 25.82 39.88 35.59
C SER A 460 26.14 39.86 37.08
N VAL A 461 27.27 39.24 37.42
CA VAL A 461 27.78 39.24 38.81
C VAL A 461 28.18 40.64 39.26
N PRO A 462 28.88 41.46 38.44
CA PRO A 462 29.22 42.83 38.82
C PRO A 462 27.98 43.71 39.08
N ASP A 463 26.94 43.55 38.26
CA ASP A 463 25.70 44.35 38.39
C ASP A 463 24.66 43.69 39.31
N GLY A 464 24.95 42.51 39.86
CA GLY A 464 24.15 41.84 40.88
C GLY A 464 22.80 41.26 40.43
N TYR A 465 22.60 40.95 39.14
CA TYR A 465 21.31 40.45 38.63
C TYR A 465 21.43 39.19 37.77
N CYS A 466 20.32 38.45 37.71
CA CYS A 466 20.05 37.42 36.71
C CYS A 466 18.79 37.80 35.93
N GLU A 467 18.76 37.44 34.66
CA GLU A 467 17.62 37.57 33.77
C GLU A 467 17.26 36.16 33.29
N ILE A 468 16.01 35.76 33.54
CA ILE A 468 15.54 34.39 33.34
C ILE A 468 14.29 34.45 32.47
N GLY A 469 14.37 33.88 31.27
CA GLY A 469 13.18 33.59 30.47
C GLY A 469 12.41 32.46 31.11
N VAL A 470 11.13 32.66 31.35
CA VAL A 470 10.26 31.69 32.02
C VAL A 470 8.96 31.52 31.25
N ALA A 471 8.42 30.31 31.27
CA ALA A 471 7.12 30.05 30.66
C ALA A 471 6.35 29.02 31.49
N SER A 472 5.11 29.31 31.85
CA SER A 472 4.30 28.47 32.73
C SER A 472 4.06 27.11 32.08
N ILE A 473 4.21 26.03 32.84
CA ILE A 473 3.94 24.70 32.31
C ILE A 473 3.36 23.79 33.39
N SER A 474 2.35 23.03 33.02
CA SER A 474 1.87 21.88 33.79
C SER A 474 2.41 20.61 33.16
N ASN A 475 2.61 19.54 33.93
CA ASN A 475 3.25 18.31 33.46
C ASN A 475 2.53 17.72 32.22
N PRO A 476 3.12 17.82 31.01
CA PRO A 476 2.49 17.30 29.80
C PRO A 476 2.88 15.84 29.49
N TYR A 477 3.81 15.25 30.26
CA TYR A 477 4.42 13.94 29.97
C TYR A 477 3.63 12.74 30.51
N GLY A 478 2.55 12.98 31.28
CA GLY A 478 1.64 11.92 31.67
C GLY A 478 0.97 11.31 30.43
N TRP A 479 0.94 9.99 30.32
CA TRP A 479 0.33 9.30 29.17
C TRP A 479 -0.42 8.05 29.63
N ASN A 480 -1.72 8.00 29.34
CA ASN A 480 -2.53 6.81 29.51
C ASN A 480 -2.95 6.24 28.15
N ALA A 481 -2.24 5.20 27.69
CA ALA A 481 -2.47 4.58 26.39
C ALA A 481 -3.91 4.09 26.19
N ALA A 482 -4.57 3.57 27.23
CA ALA A 482 -5.93 3.02 27.10
C ALA A 482 -6.98 4.08 26.76
N THR A 483 -6.73 5.35 27.08
CA THR A 483 -7.69 6.45 26.88
C THR A 483 -7.23 7.47 25.83
N GLU A 484 -5.92 7.68 25.74
CA GLU A 484 -5.32 8.75 24.93
C GLU A 484 -4.82 8.27 23.58
N GLU A 485 -4.27 7.05 23.48
CA GLU A 485 -3.76 6.53 22.22
C GLU A 485 -4.93 6.28 21.25
N LYS A 486 -4.86 6.91 20.09
CA LYS A 486 -5.84 6.75 19.02
C LYS A 486 -5.31 5.80 17.96
N PRO A 487 -6.16 4.93 17.39
CA PRO A 487 -5.77 4.13 16.25
C PRO A 487 -5.41 5.03 15.07
N LEU A 488 -4.64 4.50 14.14
CA LEU A 488 -4.39 5.18 12.87
C LEU A 488 -5.71 5.34 12.10
N PRO A 489 -5.86 6.41 11.31
CA PRO A 489 -6.92 6.49 10.31
C PRO A 489 -6.87 5.24 9.41
N PRO A 490 -8.03 4.67 9.02
CA PRO A 490 -8.05 3.49 8.17
C PRO A 490 -7.28 3.74 6.87
N GLY A 491 -6.39 2.81 6.52
CA GLY A 491 -5.60 2.90 5.32
C GLY A 491 -6.44 2.68 4.06
N ILE A 492 -5.87 2.97 2.88
CA ILE A 492 -6.52 2.65 1.60
C ILE A 492 -6.84 1.15 1.49
N GLU A 493 -6.02 0.30 2.11
CA GLU A 493 -6.19 -1.16 2.15
C GLU A 493 -7.41 -1.59 2.98
N ASP A 494 -7.78 -0.78 3.98
CA ASP A 494 -8.97 -0.99 4.81
C ASP A 494 -10.25 -0.43 4.16
N LEU A 495 -10.12 0.33 3.06
CA LEU A 495 -11.28 0.79 2.30
C LEU A 495 -11.86 -0.40 1.53
N GLU A 496 -13.17 -0.60 1.65
CA GLU A 496 -13.89 -1.64 0.91
C GLU A 496 -13.61 -1.51 -0.61
N ILE A 497 -12.80 -2.44 -1.14
CA ILE A 497 -12.61 -2.57 -2.58
C ILE A 497 -13.92 -3.15 -3.14
N PRO A 498 -14.58 -2.48 -4.10
CA PRO A 498 -15.82 -3.00 -4.68
C PRO A 498 -15.55 -4.38 -5.27
N ASP A 499 -16.33 -5.39 -4.87
CA ASP A 499 -16.18 -6.76 -5.36
C ASP A 499 -16.21 -6.79 -6.91
N ARG A 500 -15.07 -7.15 -7.50
CA ARG A 500 -14.89 -7.26 -8.95
C ARG A 500 -15.08 -8.69 -9.46
N SER A 501 -15.33 -9.65 -8.56
CA SER A 501 -15.58 -11.03 -8.96
C SER A 501 -16.92 -11.14 -9.70
N LEU A 502 -16.98 -12.08 -10.65
CA LEU A 502 -18.20 -12.38 -11.40
C LEU A 502 -18.86 -13.60 -10.74
N PRO A 503 -20.11 -13.49 -10.27
CA PRO A 503 -20.81 -14.62 -9.67
C PRO A 503 -21.13 -15.69 -10.73
N ALA A 504 -21.14 -16.95 -10.31
CA ALA A 504 -21.62 -18.05 -11.15
C ALA A 504 -23.13 -17.92 -11.42
N PHE A 505 -23.59 -18.36 -12.59
CA PHE A 505 -25.02 -18.38 -12.91
C PHE A 505 -25.75 -19.41 -12.04
N GLN A 506 -26.87 -19.00 -11.46
CA GLN A 506 -27.78 -19.86 -10.69
C GLN A 506 -29.17 -19.87 -11.34
N ASP A 507 -29.89 -20.99 -11.16
CA ASP A 507 -31.26 -21.19 -11.63
C ASP A 507 -31.47 -20.85 -13.13
N VAL A 508 -30.49 -21.22 -13.95
CA VAL A 508 -30.54 -21.01 -15.41
C VAL A 508 -31.71 -21.80 -15.98
N THR A 509 -32.72 -21.08 -16.46
CA THR A 509 -33.95 -21.67 -17.00
C THR A 509 -34.05 -21.36 -18.48
N LEU A 510 -34.14 -22.41 -19.30
CA LEU A 510 -34.31 -22.30 -20.75
C LEU A 510 -35.75 -22.72 -21.11
N VAL A 511 -36.52 -21.79 -21.66
CA VAL A 511 -37.91 -22.02 -22.05
C VAL A 511 -38.13 -21.72 -23.52
N GLN A 512 -39.01 -22.49 -24.13
CA GLN A 512 -39.48 -22.24 -25.48
C GLN A 512 -40.81 -21.48 -25.44
N GLU A 513 -40.94 -20.44 -26.25
CA GLU A 513 -42.13 -19.59 -26.35
C GLU A 513 -42.68 -19.61 -27.78
N VAL A 514 -43.97 -19.89 -27.92
CA VAL A 514 -44.66 -19.85 -29.22
C VAL A 514 -45.19 -18.43 -29.46
N VAL A 515 -44.85 -17.84 -30.60
CA VAL A 515 -45.20 -16.47 -30.98
C VAL A 515 -46.04 -16.49 -32.26
N GLN A 516 -47.11 -15.69 -32.29
CA GLN A 516 -47.91 -15.50 -33.50
C GLN A 516 -47.17 -14.53 -34.44
N VAL A 517 -46.82 -14.97 -35.65
CA VAL A 517 -46.07 -14.14 -36.61
C VAL A 517 -47.04 -13.28 -37.43
N THR A 518 -47.95 -13.90 -38.19
CA THR A 518 -49.09 -13.24 -38.88
C THR A 518 -50.12 -14.31 -39.29
N GLY A 519 -51.43 -13.99 -39.26
CA GLY A 519 -52.45 -14.74 -40.01
C GLY A 519 -52.55 -16.25 -39.70
N GLY A 520 -52.39 -16.66 -38.44
CA GLY A 520 -52.46 -18.07 -38.02
C GLY A 520 -51.15 -18.85 -38.15
N VAL A 521 -50.06 -18.22 -38.61
CA VAL A 521 -48.71 -18.81 -38.62
C VAL A 521 -48.05 -18.64 -37.25
N GLN A 522 -47.75 -19.76 -36.60
CA GLN A 522 -46.99 -19.83 -35.35
C GLN A 522 -45.50 -19.93 -35.66
N GLY A 523 -44.70 -19.11 -34.97
CA GLY A 523 -43.26 -19.22 -34.88
C GLY A 523 -42.85 -19.60 -33.46
N VAL A 524 -41.59 -19.96 -33.30
CA VAL A 524 -41.04 -20.37 -32.01
C VAL A 524 -39.77 -19.59 -31.72
N ARG A 525 -39.61 -19.14 -30.48
CA ARG A 525 -38.37 -18.55 -29.98
C ARG A 525 -38.00 -19.20 -28.66
N VAL A 526 -36.78 -18.95 -28.21
CA VAL A 526 -36.25 -19.47 -26.95
C VAL A 526 -35.86 -18.30 -26.07
N ALA A 527 -36.22 -18.38 -24.79
CA ALA A 527 -35.81 -17.43 -23.77
C ALA A 527 -34.99 -18.15 -22.69
N VAL A 528 -33.87 -17.54 -22.31
CA VAL A 528 -33.07 -17.95 -21.16
C VAL A 528 -33.21 -16.91 -20.05
N THR A 529 -33.44 -17.37 -18.83
CA THR A 529 -33.51 -16.52 -17.63
C THR A 529 -32.53 -17.03 -16.59
N VAL A 530 -31.87 -16.13 -15.88
CA VAL A 530 -30.98 -16.45 -14.75
C VAL A 530 -31.44 -15.71 -13.49
N LYS A 531 -31.13 -16.25 -12.31
CA LYS A 531 -31.44 -15.58 -11.04
C LYS A 531 -30.68 -14.27 -10.91
N ASP A 532 -31.35 -13.25 -10.37
CA ASP A 532 -30.74 -11.96 -10.04
C ASP A 532 -29.63 -12.16 -9.00
N PRO A 533 -28.36 -11.85 -9.32
CA PRO A 533 -27.24 -11.94 -8.39
C PRO A 533 -27.23 -10.83 -7.32
N GLY A 534 -28.19 -9.88 -7.34
CA GLY A 534 -28.22 -8.73 -6.44
C GLY A 534 -27.22 -7.63 -6.82
N ARG A 535 -26.70 -7.67 -8.05
CA ARG A 535 -25.63 -6.81 -8.57
C ARG A 535 -26.12 -6.01 -9.78
N GLY A 536 -26.47 -4.73 -9.57
CA GLY A 536 -27.02 -3.87 -10.63
C GLY A 536 -26.06 -3.51 -11.76
N ASP A 537 -24.76 -3.81 -11.63
CA ASP A 537 -23.72 -3.60 -12.65
C ASP A 537 -23.56 -4.79 -13.62
N LEU A 538 -24.29 -5.88 -13.42
CA LEU A 538 -24.20 -7.09 -14.23
C LEU A 538 -25.37 -7.21 -15.22
N ASP A 539 -25.02 -7.46 -16.47
CA ASP A 539 -25.95 -7.72 -17.56
C ASP A 539 -25.65 -9.08 -18.21
N LEU A 540 -26.70 -9.84 -18.48
CA LEU A 540 -26.62 -11.09 -19.22
C LEU A 540 -26.28 -10.84 -20.69
N ARG A 541 -25.44 -11.69 -21.25
CA ARG A 541 -25.22 -11.86 -22.68
C ARG A 541 -25.47 -13.32 -23.03
N ALA A 542 -26.29 -13.56 -24.03
CA ALA A 542 -26.62 -14.91 -24.48
C ALA A 542 -26.47 -15.04 -26.00
N GLN A 543 -26.07 -16.22 -26.44
CA GLN A 543 -25.96 -16.57 -27.85
C GLN A 543 -26.60 -17.92 -28.11
N ILE A 544 -27.10 -18.08 -29.34
CA ILE A 544 -27.74 -19.31 -29.80
C ILE A 544 -27.12 -19.78 -31.13
N ALA A 545 -26.96 -21.08 -31.31
CA ALA A 545 -26.47 -21.68 -32.55
C ALA A 545 -27.30 -22.92 -32.92
N LYS A 546 -27.51 -23.15 -34.22
CA LYS A 546 -28.22 -24.33 -34.75
C LYS A 546 -27.31 -25.56 -34.71
N GLY A 547 -27.70 -26.58 -33.96
CA GLY A 547 -26.94 -27.80 -33.67
C GLY A 547 -26.71 -28.01 -32.17
N THR A 548 -25.95 -29.05 -31.83
CA THR A 548 -25.54 -29.39 -30.46
C THR A 548 -24.04 -29.15 -30.31
N TYR A 549 -23.66 -28.19 -29.46
CA TYR A 549 -22.25 -27.80 -29.26
C TYR A 549 -21.90 -27.63 -27.78
N SER A 550 -20.60 -27.70 -27.47
CA SER A 550 -20.06 -27.21 -26.20
C SER A 550 -20.11 -25.67 -26.14
N ALA A 551 -20.13 -25.10 -24.93
CA ALA A 551 -20.17 -23.65 -24.73
C ALA A 551 -18.92 -22.94 -25.30
N GLU A 552 -17.77 -23.60 -25.23
CA GLU A 552 -16.48 -23.14 -25.78
C GLU A 552 -15.86 -24.21 -26.69
N GLY A 553 -15.03 -23.76 -27.62
CA GLY A 553 -14.35 -24.60 -28.59
C GLY A 553 -13.11 -25.30 -28.01
N PRO A 554 -12.41 -26.11 -28.83
CA PRO A 554 -12.62 -26.31 -30.27
C PRO A 554 -13.89 -27.12 -30.59
N TRP A 555 -14.57 -26.80 -31.69
CA TRP A 555 -15.77 -27.51 -32.15
C TRP A 555 -15.49 -28.38 -33.37
N PRO A 556 -16.22 -29.49 -33.56
CA PRO A 556 -16.20 -30.28 -34.78
C PRO A 556 -16.68 -29.46 -35.99
N ASP A 557 -16.21 -29.79 -37.18
CA ASP A 557 -16.74 -29.17 -38.41
C ASP A 557 -18.13 -29.75 -38.76
N PRO A 558 -19.09 -28.91 -39.21
CA PRO A 558 -18.97 -27.47 -39.41
C PRO A 558 -19.03 -26.66 -38.11
N GLN A 559 -18.25 -25.57 -38.06
CA GLN A 559 -18.21 -24.66 -36.90
C GLN A 559 -19.59 -24.05 -36.57
N PRO A 560 -19.92 -23.85 -35.28
CA PRO A 560 -21.19 -23.23 -34.90
C PRO A 560 -21.27 -21.76 -35.32
N SER A 561 -22.36 -21.40 -35.98
CA SER A 561 -22.72 -20.00 -36.25
C SER A 561 -23.53 -19.45 -35.07
N TRP A 562 -22.84 -18.77 -34.14
CA TRP A 562 -23.46 -18.17 -32.96
C TRP A 562 -24.12 -16.83 -33.29
N VAL A 563 -25.40 -16.70 -32.94
CA VAL A 563 -26.21 -15.48 -33.09
C VAL A 563 -26.49 -14.88 -31.71
N GLU A 564 -26.34 -13.57 -31.57
CA GLU A 564 -26.67 -12.87 -30.33
C GLU A 564 -28.19 -12.87 -30.06
N MET A 565 -28.55 -13.16 -28.81
CA MET A 565 -29.91 -13.03 -28.31
C MET A 565 -30.13 -11.62 -27.75
N ALA A 566 -31.33 -11.08 -27.89
CA ALA A 566 -31.70 -9.81 -27.31
C ALA A 566 -31.84 -9.97 -25.78
N ALA A 567 -30.96 -9.33 -25.01
CA ALA A 567 -30.92 -9.46 -23.56
C ALA A 567 -31.41 -8.18 -22.86
N ASP A 568 -32.27 -8.37 -21.86
CA ASP A 568 -32.69 -7.36 -20.89
C ASP A 568 -32.40 -7.87 -19.47
N ARG A 569 -31.45 -7.21 -18.79
CA ARG A 569 -30.88 -7.60 -17.50
C ARG A 569 -30.51 -9.09 -17.41
N TYR A 570 -31.40 -9.91 -16.87
CA TYR A 570 -31.15 -11.32 -16.55
C TYR A 570 -31.98 -12.28 -17.41
N ARG A 571 -32.59 -11.77 -18.48
CA ARG A 571 -33.35 -12.57 -19.44
C ARG A 571 -32.91 -12.23 -20.86
N ALA A 572 -32.73 -13.24 -21.70
CA ALA A 572 -32.40 -13.06 -23.10
C ALA A 572 -33.29 -13.91 -24.01
N GLU A 573 -33.69 -13.35 -25.15
CA GLU A 573 -34.60 -13.96 -26.11
C GLU A 573 -33.95 -14.11 -27.48
N SER A 574 -34.17 -15.23 -28.15
CA SER A 574 -33.78 -15.43 -29.55
C SER A 574 -34.76 -14.73 -30.50
N GLY A 575 -34.35 -14.60 -31.76
CA GLY A 575 -35.29 -14.43 -32.87
C GLY A 575 -36.16 -15.69 -33.08
N ILE A 576 -36.99 -15.66 -34.12
CA ILE A 576 -37.79 -16.81 -34.53
C ILE A 576 -36.87 -17.90 -35.10
N LEU A 577 -37.06 -19.13 -34.67
CA LEU A 577 -36.25 -20.30 -35.00
C LEU A 577 -36.95 -21.20 -36.02
N ASP A 578 -36.17 -22.04 -36.70
CA ASP A 578 -36.68 -23.04 -37.63
C ASP A 578 -37.37 -24.18 -36.86
N ASP A 579 -38.57 -24.55 -37.28
CA ASP A 579 -39.34 -25.62 -36.65
C ASP A 579 -38.70 -27.01 -36.85
N GLY A 580 -38.66 -27.81 -35.80
CA GLY A 580 -38.06 -29.15 -35.77
C GLY A 580 -36.54 -29.19 -35.59
N GLU A 581 -35.87 -28.04 -35.56
CA GLU A 581 -34.41 -27.94 -35.47
C GLU A 581 -33.92 -27.82 -34.03
N THR A 582 -32.73 -28.36 -33.74
CA THR A 582 -32.14 -28.29 -32.41
C THR A 582 -31.14 -27.14 -32.31
N TYR A 583 -31.20 -26.39 -31.21
CA TYR A 583 -30.36 -25.23 -30.95
C TYR A 583 -29.66 -25.35 -29.60
N THR A 584 -28.43 -24.85 -29.54
CA THR A 584 -27.65 -24.71 -28.32
C THR A 584 -27.64 -23.26 -27.86
N VAL A 585 -27.88 -23.01 -26.57
CA VAL A 585 -27.79 -21.67 -25.96
C VAL A 585 -26.63 -21.61 -24.97
N ARG A 586 -25.83 -20.56 -25.07
CA ARG A 586 -24.75 -20.24 -24.12
C ARG A 586 -24.89 -18.84 -23.55
N ILE A 587 -24.40 -18.65 -22.33
CA ILE A 587 -24.52 -17.42 -21.55
C ILE A 587 -23.18 -16.99 -20.94
N ARG A 588 -23.01 -15.67 -20.76
CA ARG A 588 -21.93 -15.06 -19.97
C ARG A 588 -22.34 -13.65 -19.51
N TRP A 589 -21.58 -13.06 -18.58
CA TRP A 589 -21.78 -11.66 -18.21
C TRP A 589 -21.18 -10.73 -19.28
N LYS A 590 -21.83 -9.61 -19.59
CA LYS A 590 -21.28 -8.63 -20.56
C LYS A 590 -19.90 -8.10 -20.15
N ARG A 591 -19.66 -7.98 -18.84
CA ARG A 591 -18.40 -7.52 -18.24
C ARG A 591 -17.23 -8.50 -18.44
N GLY A 592 -17.50 -9.75 -18.84
CA GLY A 592 -16.48 -10.77 -19.10
C GLY A 592 -16.88 -12.15 -18.58
N GLY A 593 -15.89 -13.05 -18.50
CA GLY A 593 -16.08 -14.43 -18.09
C GLY A 593 -16.15 -15.42 -19.25
N THR A 594 -16.01 -16.70 -18.90
CA THR A 594 -16.11 -17.83 -19.83
C THR A 594 -17.56 -18.08 -20.21
N TRP A 595 -17.77 -18.64 -21.39
CA TRP A 595 -19.11 -19.04 -21.82
C TRP A 595 -19.55 -20.30 -21.08
N VAL A 596 -20.76 -20.27 -20.54
CA VAL A 596 -21.40 -21.41 -19.88
C VAL A 596 -22.60 -21.87 -20.70
N LEU A 597 -22.85 -23.17 -20.74
CA LEU A 597 -24.00 -23.72 -21.44
C LEU A 597 -25.27 -23.42 -20.64
N ALA A 598 -26.27 -22.79 -21.27
CA ALA A 598 -27.61 -22.69 -20.70
C ALA A 598 -28.44 -23.94 -20.99
N GLY A 599 -28.18 -24.60 -22.13
CA GLY A 599 -28.77 -25.88 -22.50
C GLY A 599 -28.97 -26.03 -24.00
N THR A 600 -29.63 -27.11 -24.39
CA THR A 600 -30.04 -27.41 -25.77
C THR A 600 -31.55 -27.57 -25.85
N VAL A 601 -32.17 -27.06 -26.91
CA VAL A 601 -33.63 -27.09 -27.10
C VAL A 601 -33.97 -27.38 -28.57
N THR A 602 -34.92 -28.29 -28.79
CA THR A 602 -35.49 -28.54 -30.12
C THR A 602 -36.71 -27.65 -30.30
N ALA A 603 -36.63 -26.75 -31.27
CA ALA A 603 -37.67 -25.77 -31.56
C ALA A 603 -38.93 -26.47 -32.09
N ASN A 604 -40.07 -26.26 -31.43
CA ASN A 604 -41.37 -26.82 -31.82
C ASN A 604 -42.43 -25.72 -31.87
N ALA A 605 -42.73 -25.22 -33.05
CA ALA A 605 -43.68 -24.13 -33.27
C ALA A 605 -45.14 -24.53 -33.01
N ASN A 606 -45.47 -25.82 -33.09
CA ASN A 606 -46.83 -26.31 -32.89
C ASN A 606 -46.84 -27.63 -32.09
N PRO A 607 -46.65 -27.56 -30.77
CA PRO A 607 -46.59 -28.74 -29.89
C PRO A 607 -47.97 -29.35 -29.62
N ALA A 608 -49.07 -28.69 -30.02
CA ALA A 608 -50.40 -29.20 -29.79
C ALA A 608 -50.63 -30.48 -30.60
N ARG A 609 -51.16 -31.51 -29.96
CA ARG A 609 -51.53 -32.75 -30.65
C ARG A 609 -52.74 -32.48 -31.56
N PRO A 610 -52.70 -32.83 -32.86
CA PRO A 610 -53.86 -32.71 -33.73
C PRO A 610 -54.96 -33.71 -33.35
N GLU A 611 -56.19 -33.45 -33.78
CA GLU A 611 -57.30 -34.40 -33.64
C GLU A 611 -57.09 -35.64 -34.52
N ALA A 612 -57.71 -36.76 -34.17
CA ALA A 612 -57.70 -37.95 -35.00
C ALA A 612 -58.53 -37.73 -36.28
N PRO A 613 -58.18 -38.37 -37.42
CA PRO A 613 -59.08 -38.44 -38.56
C PRO A 613 -60.45 -38.99 -38.14
N THR A 614 -61.53 -38.46 -38.70
CA THR A 614 -62.89 -38.92 -38.39
C THR A 614 -63.47 -39.71 -39.56
N ALA A 615 -64.58 -40.40 -39.36
CA ALA A 615 -65.25 -41.22 -40.38
C ALA A 615 -64.32 -42.22 -41.11
N PHE A 616 -63.32 -42.76 -40.39
CA PHE A 616 -62.41 -43.74 -40.97
C PHE A 616 -63.14 -45.04 -41.28
N SER A 617 -63.16 -45.41 -42.55
CA SER A 617 -63.86 -46.58 -43.06
C SER A 617 -63.08 -47.22 -44.21
N GLY A 618 -63.45 -48.44 -44.56
CA GLY A 618 -62.81 -49.13 -45.68
C GLY A 618 -63.65 -50.25 -46.22
N THR A 619 -63.56 -50.43 -47.53
CA THR A 619 -64.37 -51.38 -48.30
C THR A 619 -63.44 -52.34 -49.04
N PRO A 620 -63.55 -53.67 -48.80
CA PRO A 620 -62.79 -54.65 -49.56
C PRO A 620 -63.34 -54.78 -51.00
N THR A 621 -62.42 -54.91 -51.95
CA THR A 621 -62.69 -55.35 -53.33
C THR A 621 -61.79 -56.54 -53.64
N SER A 622 -62.01 -57.26 -54.76
CA SER A 622 -61.38 -58.57 -55.02
C SER A 622 -59.87 -58.67 -54.79
N PHE A 623 -59.10 -57.59 -54.98
CA PHE A 623 -57.64 -57.56 -54.72
C PHE A 623 -57.14 -56.27 -54.05
N THR A 624 -58.03 -55.39 -53.57
CA THR A 624 -57.64 -54.11 -52.96
C THR A 624 -58.56 -53.72 -51.81
N VAL A 625 -58.05 -52.95 -50.85
CA VAL A 625 -58.86 -52.33 -49.80
C VAL A 625 -58.88 -50.82 -50.02
N GLN A 626 -60.06 -50.26 -50.27
CA GLN A 626 -60.25 -48.82 -50.41
C GLN A 626 -60.58 -48.22 -49.05
N LEU A 627 -59.71 -47.38 -48.53
CA LEU A 627 -59.85 -46.65 -47.26
C LEU A 627 -60.33 -45.22 -47.52
N SER A 628 -61.18 -44.71 -46.66
CA SER A 628 -61.63 -43.32 -46.66
C SER A 628 -61.70 -42.76 -45.24
N TRP A 629 -61.48 -41.46 -45.08
CA TRP A 629 -61.57 -40.73 -43.81
C TRP A 629 -61.87 -39.25 -44.08
N VAL A 630 -62.13 -38.49 -43.02
CA VAL A 630 -62.13 -37.03 -43.03
C VAL A 630 -60.90 -36.55 -42.24
N ASN A 631 -60.09 -35.71 -42.89
CA ASN A 631 -58.91 -35.11 -42.27
C ASN A 631 -59.30 -34.27 -41.03
N ALA A 632 -58.43 -34.16 -40.03
CA ALA A 632 -58.68 -33.32 -38.86
C ALA A 632 -59.04 -31.89 -39.27
N ALA A 633 -60.01 -31.28 -38.58
CA ALA A 633 -60.52 -29.95 -38.91
C ALA A 633 -59.55 -28.82 -38.51
N SER A 634 -58.64 -29.11 -37.58
CA SER A 634 -57.61 -28.19 -37.10
C SER A 634 -56.26 -28.88 -37.00
N ASN A 635 -55.18 -28.09 -37.05
CA ASN A 635 -53.80 -28.57 -36.89
C ASN A 635 -53.39 -29.71 -37.84
N PHE A 636 -53.97 -29.74 -39.04
CA PHE A 636 -53.75 -30.78 -40.04
C PHE A 636 -52.63 -30.39 -41.01
N HIS A 637 -51.68 -31.30 -41.25
CA HIS A 637 -50.72 -31.20 -42.35
C HIS A 637 -50.83 -32.39 -43.30
N ARG A 638 -50.83 -33.62 -42.77
CA ARG A 638 -50.95 -34.87 -43.57
C ARG A 638 -51.71 -35.94 -42.80
N THR A 639 -52.28 -36.92 -43.50
CA THR A 639 -52.76 -38.17 -42.89
C THR A 639 -51.80 -39.31 -43.24
N GLN A 640 -51.29 -40.00 -42.23
CA GLN A 640 -50.50 -41.21 -42.38
C GLN A 640 -51.40 -42.44 -42.17
N ILE A 641 -51.43 -43.33 -43.15
CA ILE A 641 -52.12 -44.62 -43.07
C ILE A 641 -51.12 -45.67 -42.61
N ARG A 642 -51.48 -46.39 -41.55
CA ARG A 642 -50.71 -47.50 -41.00
C ARG A 642 -51.46 -48.81 -41.13
N TRP A 643 -50.72 -49.89 -41.29
CA TRP A 643 -51.26 -51.22 -41.50
C TRP A 643 -50.45 -52.29 -40.77
N ASN A 644 -51.14 -53.36 -40.37
CA ASN A 644 -50.58 -54.55 -39.75
C ASN A 644 -51.52 -55.75 -39.98
N THR A 645 -50.99 -56.97 -39.95
CA THR A 645 -51.78 -58.21 -39.94
C THR A 645 -52.28 -58.58 -38.53
N THR A 646 -51.80 -57.87 -37.51
CA THR A 646 -52.27 -57.99 -36.12
C THR A 646 -52.87 -56.67 -35.63
N ASN A 647 -53.82 -56.72 -34.70
CA ASN A 647 -54.42 -55.53 -34.09
C ASN A 647 -53.48 -54.90 -33.05
N ASP A 648 -52.34 -54.40 -33.51
CA ASP A 648 -51.36 -53.68 -32.72
C ASP A 648 -50.82 -52.46 -33.51
N PHE A 649 -51.14 -51.27 -33.02
CA PHE A 649 -50.71 -50.00 -33.61
C PHE A 649 -49.20 -49.75 -33.42
N ALA A 650 -48.60 -50.26 -32.33
CA ALA A 650 -47.19 -50.01 -32.03
C ALA A 650 -46.27 -50.70 -33.05
N SER A 651 -46.68 -51.88 -33.55
CA SER A 651 -45.97 -52.62 -34.60
C SER A 651 -46.48 -52.33 -36.02
N ALA A 652 -47.49 -51.46 -36.19
CA ALA A 652 -48.05 -51.12 -37.50
C ALA A 652 -47.09 -50.28 -38.35
N THR A 653 -46.94 -50.65 -39.62
CA THR A 653 -46.07 -49.97 -40.59
C THR A 653 -46.83 -48.89 -41.35
N ALA A 654 -46.18 -47.77 -41.66
CA ALA A 654 -46.78 -46.71 -42.46
C ALA A 654 -46.76 -47.11 -43.95
N ILE A 655 -47.95 -47.28 -44.54
CA ILE A 655 -48.12 -47.67 -45.95
C ILE A 655 -48.40 -46.48 -46.87
N ALA A 656 -48.89 -45.36 -46.32
CA ALA A 656 -49.06 -44.12 -47.07
C ALA A 656 -48.95 -42.89 -46.15
N THR A 657 -48.44 -41.77 -46.68
CA THR A 657 -48.53 -40.45 -46.04
C THR A 657 -49.04 -39.46 -47.07
N LEU A 658 -50.24 -38.94 -46.84
CA LEU A 658 -51.03 -38.24 -47.85
C LEU A 658 -51.26 -36.80 -47.43
N ALA A 659 -50.97 -35.87 -48.34
CA ALA A 659 -51.35 -34.47 -48.19
C ALA A 659 -52.85 -34.29 -48.48
N GLY A 660 -53.44 -33.24 -47.92
CA GLY A 660 -54.84 -32.91 -48.13
C GLY A 660 -55.17 -31.53 -47.58
N THR A 661 -56.45 -31.25 -47.42
CA THR A 661 -56.94 -30.04 -46.75
C THR A 661 -57.62 -30.42 -45.44
N ALA A 662 -57.44 -29.61 -44.40
CA ALA A 662 -58.09 -29.78 -43.11
C ALA A 662 -59.62 -29.89 -43.28
N GLY A 663 -60.26 -30.82 -42.57
CA GLY A 663 -61.71 -31.05 -42.62
C GLY A 663 -62.25 -31.67 -43.92
N ASN A 664 -61.45 -31.85 -44.95
CA ASN A 664 -61.87 -32.47 -46.21
C ASN A 664 -61.66 -34.00 -46.21
N PRO A 665 -62.44 -34.75 -46.99
CA PRO A 665 -62.29 -36.20 -47.11
C PRO A 665 -60.97 -36.58 -47.80
N GLY A 666 -60.35 -37.66 -47.31
CA GLY A 666 -59.20 -38.31 -47.91
C GLY A 666 -59.53 -39.77 -48.25
N ALA A 667 -58.81 -40.32 -49.23
CA ALA A 667 -58.94 -41.72 -49.63
C ALA A 667 -57.60 -42.32 -50.03
N TYR A 668 -57.46 -43.63 -49.85
CA TYR A 668 -56.28 -44.40 -50.24
C TYR A 668 -56.66 -45.83 -50.56
N THR A 669 -56.05 -46.40 -51.59
CA THR A 669 -56.26 -47.80 -51.97
C THR A 669 -55.01 -48.59 -51.61
N HIS A 670 -55.13 -49.56 -50.69
CA HIS A 670 -54.08 -50.54 -50.41
C HIS A 670 -54.20 -51.68 -51.43
N GLU A 671 -53.27 -51.76 -52.36
CA GLU A 671 -53.18 -52.85 -53.34
C GLU A 671 -52.52 -54.09 -52.73
N ASN A 672 -53.05 -55.28 -53.03
CA ASN A 672 -52.51 -56.57 -52.58
C ASN A 672 -52.36 -56.71 -51.04
N PRO A 673 -53.43 -56.48 -50.25
CA PRO A 673 -53.39 -56.74 -48.81
C PRO A 673 -53.11 -58.22 -48.51
N ALA A 674 -52.58 -58.52 -47.33
CA ALA A 674 -52.28 -59.90 -46.95
C ALA A 674 -53.58 -60.74 -46.88
N LEU A 675 -53.52 -62.02 -47.25
CA LEU A 675 -54.66 -62.94 -47.11
C LEU A 675 -55.04 -63.06 -45.63
N GLY A 676 -56.34 -62.93 -45.32
CA GLY A 676 -56.84 -62.96 -43.95
C GLY A 676 -57.02 -61.57 -43.34
N VAL A 677 -56.73 -61.44 -42.04
CA VAL A 677 -57.05 -60.22 -41.26
C VAL A 677 -56.05 -59.10 -41.53
N ASN A 678 -56.55 -57.94 -41.93
CA ASN A 678 -55.79 -56.71 -42.12
C ASN A 678 -56.34 -55.61 -41.19
N CYS A 679 -55.48 -55.04 -40.37
CA CYS A 679 -55.80 -53.96 -39.44
C CYS A 679 -55.21 -52.65 -39.96
N TYR A 680 -56.05 -51.61 -40.08
CA TYR A 680 -55.65 -50.30 -40.56
C TYR A 680 -55.89 -49.22 -39.51
N TRP A 681 -55.05 -48.19 -39.53
CA TRP A 681 -55.21 -46.96 -38.75
C TRP A 681 -54.90 -45.75 -39.61
N ALA A 682 -55.63 -44.66 -39.39
CA ALA A 682 -55.31 -43.34 -39.94
C ALA A 682 -54.85 -42.41 -38.83
N VAL A 683 -53.75 -41.69 -39.03
CA VAL A 683 -53.16 -40.77 -38.06
C VAL A 683 -52.96 -39.41 -38.71
N THR A 684 -53.45 -38.34 -38.09
CA THR A 684 -53.13 -36.98 -38.53
C THR A 684 -51.76 -36.59 -38.01
N ILE A 685 -50.95 -36.01 -38.89
CA ILE A 685 -49.65 -35.41 -38.59
C ILE A 685 -49.80 -33.89 -38.68
N SER A 686 -49.35 -33.17 -37.65
CA SER A 686 -49.32 -31.70 -37.62
C SER A 686 -48.17 -31.13 -38.49
N PRO A 687 -48.14 -29.81 -38.75
CA PRO A 687 -47.01 -29.18 -39.43
C PRO A 687 -45.66 -29.45 -38.73
N SER A 688 -45.65 -29.51 -37.39
CA SER A 688 -44.47 -29.82 -36.56
C SER A 688 -44.29 -31.33 -36.29
N ASN A 689 -44.82 -32.19 -37.18
CA ASN A 689 -44.73 -33.65 -37.12
C ASN A 689 -45.28 -34.32 -35.84
N VAL A 690 -46.17 -33.65 -35.11
CA VAL A 690 -46.86 -34.26 -33.95
C VAL A 690 -48.02 -35.12 -34.46
N ALA A 691 -48.03 -36.40 -34.06
CA ALA A 691 -49.06 -37.35 -34.45
C ALA A 691 -50.29 -37.30 -33.54
N SER A 692 -51.50 -37.37 -34.11
CA SER A 692 -52.75 -37.52 -33.36
C SER A 692 -52.88 -38.92 -32.75
N GLN A 693 -53.96 -39.12 -31.98
CA GLN A 693 -54.40 -40.48 -31.66
C GLN A 693 -54.85 -41.19 -32.96
N PRO A 694 -54.60 -42.50 -33.14
CA PRO A 694 -55.00 -43.19 -34.35
C PRO A 694 -56.52 -43.35 -34.44
N ALA A 695 -57.08 -43.13 -35.62
CA ALA A 695 -58.42 -43.55 -35.98
C ALA A 695 -58.40 -45.00 -36.45
N GLY A 696 -59.09 -45.89 -35.74
CA GLY A 696 -59.02 -47.34 -35.92
C GLY A 696 -58.93 -48.07 -34.58
N PRO A 697 -58.69 -49.39 -34.57
CA PRO A 697 -58.40 -50.24 -35.71
C PRO A 697 -59.62 -50.44 -36.62
N LEU A 698 -59.41 -50.32 -37.92
CA LEU A 698 -60.35 -50.83 -38.92
C LEU A 698 -59.87 -52.21 -39.37
N THR A 699 -60.64 -53.24 -39.05
CA THR A 699 -60.29 -54.63 -39.36
C THR A 699 -61.06 -55.11 -40.58
N ILE A 700 -60.35 -55.54 -41.62
CA ILE A 700 -60.91 -56.03 -42.88
C ILE A 700 -60.32 -57.40 -43.17
N SER A 701 -61.17 -58.38 -43.48
CA SER A 701 -60.74 -59.69 -43.96
C SER A 701 -60.81 -59.72 -45.49
N VAL A 702 -59.70 -60.07 -46.13
CA VAL A 702 -59.57 -60.18 -47.60
C VAL A 702 -59.40 -61.63 -48.01
#